data_AF-A0A5Q0GZD0-F1
#
_entry.id   AF-A0A5Q0GZD0-F1
#
_cell.length_a   1.000
_cell.length_b   1.000
_cell.length_c   1.000
_cell.angle_alpha   90.00
_cell.angle_beta   90.00
_cell.angle_gamma   90.00
#
_symmetry.space_group_name_H-M   'P 1'
#
loop_
_entity.id
_entity.type
_entity.pdbx_description
1 polymer ?
#
loop_
_entity_poly.entity_id
_entity_poly.type
_entity_poly.pdbx_seq_one_letter_code
_entity_poly.pdbx_strand_id
1 'polypeptide(L)'
;MSEAGVRQVGVATDFSTVLQSAGDMTVQFVEAARVPTMEEVPARADLGRLPVVTRAFVGRSAELELLRAAVSGPDRPVVGVRGLGGVGKSTLVARFAAADADRFSLVWWVTADSPAAIEAGMAELARALAPEAHRLPLEEQVRLGVRWLATHSGWLLVLDDLPGPDDLVSLLERVRTGTVVVTTRRGDAWPALTAAVDVDVLGPEAASDLLTGVVRAGAPGADLTGAERVCEEVGWLPLAIEQAGAYIARTRGTPADYLDLLARFPARMFTRTGEGGDSQRTVARVWRITLDLLADTPLAGALLRQLAWYAPDAIPRDLCAVAGDELDVPEALARLADHNMITLDGRAIGVHRLVQAVTRTPDPTDPHRRPDDIAAARDTAAAGLARAVLGHPPEAPASRAAFESVRAHARTLLDLTAPDTDTEDTVLLLNQLGLYLRDQGGTATAVAYLARAAHSGERLYGADARTTLIARNNLATAHAAAGDFGRAASLHERNAEERARALGPDHPDTLASRGNSALAHQLAGHAASAIPLHEQVLADHERVLGPDHPETLLVRGNLAGAHREVGDLRRAVELLEAVLADRERVSGPEHRDTLNARNNLAITYDDMGDLGRAIPLYEATLADLERLLGADHPNSLLLRNNLASAYESAGDLGRAIPLFESTLEDRERVLGADHPDTLMSRNNLAKAHRNAGDLDRAIRLYEAALRDFERVLGPDDQDTLIVRNNLANAYRCVGDLDRAIPLFESTLEDRERVLGADHPDTLLSRNDLANAYQNAGDLDRAIRLYESALEDFVRVLSPDHPYTLTLRNNLAAAYWFTGGLDQARREFDAVLTTRERLLGPDHPDSLLSKHNLARAHESLGDLDRAVALFAATVAAQERVLGADHHDTLRSRYRLAGALRAAGDVERATPLHEAVLGGCLRVLGPAHALTAMVRADLEEARGLDPVRAGGGISPLPRSARPPSG
;
A
#
# COMPACT_ATOMS: atom_id res chain seq x y z
N MET A 1 -17.89 31.65 8.37
CA MET A 1 -18.25 30.61 9.36
C MET A 1 -16.94 30.08 9.90
N SER A 2 -16.76 29.84 11.20
CA SER A 2 -15.58 29.04 11.58
C SER A 2 -15.85 27.65 11.06
N GLU A 3 -14.90 27.15 10.30
CA GLU A 3 -14.95 25.80 9.80
C GLU A 3 -14.34 24.99 10.92
N ALA A 4 -15.21 24.35 11.71
CA ALA A 4 -14.83 23.11 12.37
C ALA A 4 -14.58 22.08 11.26
N GLY A 5 -13.49 22.28 10.50
CA GLY A 5 -12.91 21.24 9.69
C GLY A 5 -12.55 20.12 10.63
N VAL A 6 -12.83 18.88 10.21
CA VAL A 6 -12.48 17.65 10.93
C VAL A 6 -11.12 17.84 11.60
N ARG A 7 -11.07 17.69 12.92
CA ARG A 7 -9.82 17.61 13.68
C ARG A 7 -9.12 16.34 13.21
N GLN A 8 -8.35 16.45 12.13
CA GLN A 8 -7.40 15.41 11.73
C GLN A 8 -6.21 15.51 12.68
N VAL A 9 -6.43 15.08 13.92
CA VAL A 9 -5.35 14.48 14.69
C VAL A 9 -5.02 13.22 13.91
N GLY A 10 -3.76 13.02 13.54
CA GLY A 10 -3.31 11.74 13.03
C GLY A 10 -3.76 10.72 14.06
N VAL A 11 -4.81 9.95 13.75
CA VAL A 11 -5.29 9.01 14.72
C VAL A 11 -4.14 8.02 14.83
N ALA A 12 -3.49 8.00 15.99
CA ALA A 12 -2.84 6.80 16.43
C ALA A 12 -3.97 5.80 16.69
N THR A 13 -4.67 5.37 15.63
CA THR A 13 -5.51 4.20 15.61
C THR A 13 -4.54 3.04 15.63
N ASP A 14 -3.81 2.87 16.74
CA ASP A 14 -3.36 1.56 17.17
C ASP A 14 -4.63 0.80 17.62
N PHE A 15 -5.54 0.62 16.67
CA PHE A 15 -6.48 -0.49 16.68
C PHE A 15 -5.65 -1.73 16.41
N SER A 16 -4.89 -2.13 17.42
CA SER A 16 -4.17 -3.37 17.38
C SER A 16 -5.22 -4.46 17.24
N THR A 17 -5.21 -5.12 16.09
CA THR A 17 -5.87 -6.41 15.95
C THR A 17 -5.23 -7.34 16.99
N VAL A 18 -6.03 -7.96 17.84
CA VAL A 18 -5.58 -9.00 18.77
C VAL A 18 -5.12 -10.19 17.93
N LEU A 19 -3.84 -10.19 17.57
CA LEU A 19 -3.19 -11.26 16.81
C LEU A 19 -2.62 -12.25 17.80
N GLN A 20 -3.26 -13.42 17.95
CA GLN A 20 -2.67 -14.53 18.68
C GLN A 20 -2.02 -15.51 17.70
N SER A 21 -0.71 -15.38 17.52
CA SER A 21 0.19 -16.48 17.16
C SER A 21 1.31 -16.52 18.21
N ALA A 22 1.78 -17.71 18.57
CA ALA A 22 2.72 -17.92 19.67
C ALA A 22 3.96 -16.99 19.61
N GLY A 23 4.12 -16.15 20.64
CA GLY A 23 5.31 -15.33 20.90
C GLY A 23 5.12 -13.84 20.61
N ASP A 24 5.22 -13.02 21.66
CA ASP A 24 5.36 -11.56 21.71
C ASP A 24 4.95 -10.72 20.49
N MET A 25 3.91 -9.89 20.66
CA MET A 25 3.63 -8.75 19.78
C MET A 25 4.80 -7.76 19.79
N THR A 26 5.73 -7.99 18.87
CA THR A 26 6.82 -7.09 18.58
C THR A 26 6.41 -6.27 17.35
N VAL A 27 5.72 -5.15 17.56
CA VAL A 27 5.67 -4.08 16.55
C VAL A 27 7.09 -3.51 16.47
N GLN A 28 7.92 -4.07 15.58
CA GLN A 28 9.19 -3.50 15.18
C GLN A 28 8.92 -2.58 13.98
N PHE A 29 9.01 -1.28 14.21
CA PHE A 29 9.10 -0.34 13.11
C PHE A 29 10.50 -0.43 12.49
N VAL A 30 10.54 -0.77 11.20
CA VAL A 30 11.78 -0.87 10.42
C VAL A 30 12.13 0.53 9.93
N GLU A 31 13.32 1.03 10.28
CA GLU A 31 13.91 2.26 9.74
C GLU A 31 13.84 2.25 8.20
N ALA A 32 13.16 3.23 7.59
CA ALA A 32 12.91 3.28 6.16
C ALA A 32 14.00 4.05 5.42
N ALA A 33 15.08 3.36 5.05
CA ALA A 33 16.08 3.97 4.19
C ALA A 33 15.43 4.49 2.87
N ARG A 34 15.75 5.76 2.55
CA ARG A 34 15.23 6.59 1.45
C ARG A 34 15.63 6.07 0.06
N VAL A 35 14.71 6.09 -0.89
CA VAL A 35 14.97 5.73 -2.30
C VAL A 35 15.54 6.93 -3.07
N PRO A 36 16.70 6.81 -3.74
CA PRO A 36 17.30 7.90 -4.52
C PRO A 36 16.47 8.27 -5.77
N THR A 37 16.64 9.51 -6.25
CA THR A 37 16.02 10.01 -7.48
C THR A 37 16.63 9.33 -8.70
N MET A 38 15.85 8.54 -9.44
CA MET A 38 16.38 7.65 -10.48
C MET A 38 17.10 8.37 -11.62
N GLU A 39 16.75 9.62 -11.92
CA GLU A 39 17.44 10.43 -12.93
C GLU A 39 18.89 10.74 -12.58
N GLU A 40 19.23 10.73 -11.29
CA GLU A 40 20.56 11.04 -10.77
C GLU A 40 21.37 9.77 -10.51
N VAL A 41 20.75 8.59 -10.58
CA VAL A 41 21.40 7.29 -10.38
C VAL A 41 22.17 6.92 -11.65
N PRO A 42 23.52 6.94 -11.64
CA PRO A 42 24.30 6.69 -12.83
C PRO A 42 24.14 5.25 -13.32
N ALA A 43 24.21 5.06 -14.63
CA ALA A 43 24.31 3.74 -15.23
C ALA A 43 25.58 3.04 -14.74
N ARG A 44 25.40 1.82 -14.24
CA ARG A 44 26.44 0.99 -13.65
C ARG A 44 26.51 -0.33 -14.39
N ALA A 45 27.54 -0.47 -15.24
CA ALA A 45 27.75 -1.68 -16.03
C ALA A 45 27.93 -2.94 -15.15
N ASP A 46 28.41 -2.78 -13.91
CA ASP A 46 28.56 -3.87 -12.94
C ASP A 46 27.23 -4.40 -12.37
N LEU A 47 26.13 -3.65 -12.55
CA LEU A 47 24.77 -4.09 -12.20
C LEU A 47 24.07 -4.80 -13.38
N GLY A 48 24.77 -5.00 -14.50
CA GLY A 48 24.21 -5.67 -15.67
C GLY A 48 23.71 -7.07 -15.33
N ARG A 49 22.49 -7.39 -15.77
CA ARG A 49 21.90 -8.72 -15.61
C ARG A 49 21.95 -9.44 -16.94
N LEU A 50 22.84 -10.42 -17.03
CA LEU A 50 22.99 -11.30 -18.17
C LEU A 50 22.80 -12.77 -17.73
N PRO A 51 22.07 -13.58 -18.49
CA PRO A 51 22.03 -15.02 -18.24
C PRO A 51 23.40 -15.64 -18.54
N VAL A 52 23.67 -16.80 -17.93
CA VAL A 52 24.92 -17.54 -18.17
C VAL A 52 25.03 -17.92 -19.64
N VAL A 53 26.08 -17.45 -20.32
CA VAL A 53 26.36 -17.80 -21.72
C VAL A 53 26.97 -19.21 -21.76
N THR A 54 26.31 -20.14 -22.44
CA THR A 54 26.81 -21.51 -22.63
C THR A 54 28.14 -21.53 -23.40
N ARG A 55 29.02 -22.49 -23.08
CA ARG A 55 30.35 -22.60 -23.71
C ARG A 55 30.27 -23.02 -25.19
N ALA A 56 29.25 -23.79 -25.58
CA ALA A 56 29.06 -24.24 -26.95
C ALA A 56 28.13 -23.27 -27.70
N PHE A 57 28.66 -22.60 -28.72
CA PHE A 57 27.88 -21.76 -29.63
C PHE A 57 28.48 -21.91 -31.03
N VAL A 58 27.76 -22.57 -31.92
CA VAL A 58 28.27 -23.00 -33.22
C VAL A 58 27.26 -22.64 -34.31
N GLY A 59 27.77 -22.19 -35.46
CA GLY A 59 26.97 -22.00 -36.68
C GLY A 59 26.03 -20.81 -36.72
N ARG A 60 26.06 -19.93 -35.72
CA ARG A 60 25.16 -18.76 -35.59
C ARG A 60 25.83 -17.42 -35.91
N SER A 61 26.96 -17.45 -36.61
CA SER A 61 27.73 -16.24 -36.92
C SER A 61 26.97 -15.28 -37.82
N ALA A 62 26.20 -15.80 -38.79
CA ALA A 62 25.41 -14.97 -39.69
C ALA A 62 24.27 -14.26 -38.93
N GLU A 63 23.51 -14.99 -38.10
CA GLU A 63 22.43 -14.44 -37.29
C GLU A 63 22.93 -13.47 -36.23
N LEU A 64 24.12 -13.71 -35.66
CA LEU A 64 24.77 -12.78 -34.73
C LEU A 64 25.15 -11.46 -35.42
N GLU A 65 25.70 -11.52 -36.63
CA GLU A 65 26.00 -10.32 -37.42
C GLU A 65 24.73 -9.60 -37.89
N LEU A 66 23.67 -10.34 -38.23
CA LEU A 66 22.35 -9.76 -38.52
C LEU A 66 21.76 -9.04 -37.30
N LEU A 67 21.88 -9.63 -36.10
CA LEU A 67 21.44 -8.99 -34.86
C LEU A 67 22.27 -7.74 -34.54
N ARG A 68 23.60 -7.80 -34.71
CA ARG A 68 24.48 -6.62 -34.56
C ARG A 68 24.13 -5.50 -35.52
N ALA A 69 23.84 -5.83 -36.78
CA ALA A 69 23.42 -4.87 -37.78
C ALA A 69 22.05 -4.27 -37.45
N ALA A 70 21.08 -5.10 -37.03
CA ALA A 70 19.73 -4.67 -36.66
C ALA A 70 19.73 -3.74 -35.44
N VAL A 71 20.57 -4.01 -34.44
CA VAL A 71 20.72 -3.15 -33.25
C VAL A 71 21.48 -1.86 -33.55
N SER A 72 22.29 -1.83 -34.62
CA SER A 72 23.01 -0.62 -35.05
C SER A 72 22.18 0.29 -35.98
N GLY A 73 20.87 0.01 -36.11
CA GLY A 73 19.89 0.77 -36.88
C GLY A 73 19.47 2.11 -36.26
N PRO A 74 18.25 2.63 -36.55
CA PRO A 74 17.83 4.00 -36.18
C PRO A 74 17.91 4.31 -34.69
N ASP A 75 17.80 5.60 -34.31
CA ASP A 75 18.01 6.16 -32.94
C ASP A 75 17.30 5.45 -31.76
N ARG A 76 16.36 4.53 -32.03
CA ARG A 76 15.70 3.65 -31.04
C ARG A 76 15.44 2.25 -31.64
N PRO A 77 16.44 1.36 -31.70
CA PRO A 77 16.24 0.04 -32.27
C PRO A 77 15.40 -0.84 -31.35
N VAL A 78 14.31 -1.37 -31.91
CA VAL A 78 13.46 -2.41 -31.30
C VAL A 78 13.55 -3.64 -32.20
N VAL A 79 14.29 -4.67 -31.78
CA VAL A 79 14.64 -5.82 -32.62
C VAL A 79 13.99 -7.09 -32.10
N GLY A 80 13.27 -7.81 -32.96
CA GLY A 80 12.68 -9.10 -32.61
C GLY A 80 13.51 -10.28 -33.08
N VAL A 81 13.85 -11.19 -32.19
CA VAL A 81 14.49 -12.48 -32.49
C VAL A 81 13.43 -13.57 -32.43
N ARG A 82 13.10 -14.17 -33.58
CA ARG A 82 11.94 -15.07 -33.73
C ARG A 82 12.39 -16.48 -34.08
N GLY A 83 11.59 -17.49 -33.71
CA GLY A 83 11.91 -18.89 -34.00
C GLY A 83 11.33 -19.89 -32.99
N LEU A 84 11.51 -21.19 -33.27
CA LEU A 84 10.93 -22.28 -32.48
C LEU A 84 11.48 -22.35 -31.04
N GLY A 85 10.74 -23.01 -30.13
CA GLY A 85 11.23 -23.26 -28.77
C GLY A 85 12.45 -24.20 -28.77
N GLY A 86 13.51 -23.84 -28.04
CA GLY A 86 14.75 -24.63 -27.97
C GLY A 86 15.74 -24.42 -29.13
N VAL A 87 15.44 -23.51 -30.06
CA VAL A 87 16.29 -23.21 -31.24
C VAL A 87 17.51 -22.33 -30.92
N GLY A 88 17.60 -21.80 -29.69
CA GLY A 88 18.73 -20.98 -29.25
C GLY A 88 18.56 -19.46 -29.41
N LYS A 89 17.32 -18.94 -29.48
CA LYS A 89 17.06 -17.48 -29.53
C LYS A 89 17.66 -16.74 -28.34
N SER A 90 17.32 -17.18 -27.13
CA SER A 90 17.82 -16.61 -25.88
C SER A 90 19.34 -16.74 -25.81
N THR A 91 19.91 -17.87 -26.26
CA THR A 91 21.36 -18.06 -26.36
C THR A 91 22.03 -17.09 -27.33
N LEU A 92 21.43 -16.83 -28.50
CA LEU A 92 21.92 -15.86 -29.48
C LEU A 92 21.94 -14.45 -28.90
N VAL A 93 20.83 -14.03 -28.28
CA VAL A 93 20.73 -12.70 -27.68
C VAL A 93 21.65 -12.55 -26.47
N ALA A 94 21.75 -13.56 -25.60
CA ALA A 94 22.68 -13.57 -24.48
C ALA A 94 24.13 -13.44 -24.95
N ARG A 95 24.50 -14.12 -26.04
CA ARG A 95 25.86 -14.05 -26.59
C ARG A 95 26.15 -12.72 -27.27
N PHE A 96 25.18 -12.15 -27.98
CA PHE A 96 25.25 -10.77 -28.44
C PHE A 96 25.47 -9.81 -27.27
N ALA A 97 24.58 -9.86 -26.28
CA ALA A 97 24.58 -8.95 -25.16
C ALA A 97 25.86 -9.07 -24.30
N ALA A 98 26.44 -10.26 -24.19
CA ALA A 98 27.73 -10.46 -23.51
C ALA A 98 28.94 -10.02 -24.36
N ALA A 99 28.95 -10.28 -25.67
CA ALA A 99 30.06 -9.91 -26.55
C ALA A 99 30.12 -8.40 -26.84
N ASP A 100 28.97 -7.74 -26.79
CA ASP A 100 28.78 -6.33 -27.10
C ASP A 100 28.42 -5.52 -25.82
N ALA A 101 28.59 -6.08 -24.62
CA ALA A 101 28.23 -5.46 -23.34
C ALA A 101 28.85 -4.07 -23.16
N ASP A 102 30.13 -3.92 -23.53
CA ASP A 102 30.90 -2.66 -23.41
C ASP A 102 30.33 -1.51 -24.26
N ARG A 103 29.45 -1.80 -25.23
CA ARG A 103 28.76 -0.77 -26.03
C ARG A 103 27.60 -0.13 -25.29
N PHE A 104 27.13 -0.75 -24.21
CA PHE A 104 25.95 -0.33 -23.48
C PHE A 104 26.31 0.14 -22.06
N SER A 105 25.63 1.19 -21.61
CA SER A 105 25.78 1.74 -20.25
C SER A 105 25.20 0.80 -19.19
N LEU A 106 24.20 -0.01 -19.57
CA LEU A 106 23.59 -1.06 -18.77
C LEU A 106 23.01 -2.12 -19.70
N VAL A 107 23.18 -3.40 -19.36
CA VAL A 107 22.47 -4.51 -20.02
C VAL A 107 21.53 -5.16 -19.01
N TRP A 108 20.23 -5.17 -19.30
CA TRP A 108 19.21 -5.68 -18.39
C TRP A 108 18.38 -6.78 -19.04
N TRP A 109 18.42 -7.98 -18.48
CA TRP A 109 17.65 -9.14 -18.95
C TRP A 109 16.38 -9.35 -18.13
N VAL A 110 15.24 -9.41 -18.82
CA VAL A 110 13.93 -9.69 -18.24
C VAL A 110 13.30 -10.88 -18.95
N THR A 111 12.89 -11.86 -18.15
CA THR A 111 12.05 -12.95 -18.62
C THR A 111 10.61 -12.44 -18.71
N ALA A 112 10.10 -12.29 -19.93
CA ALA A 112 8.93 -11.48 -20.27
C ALA A 112 7.75 -12.32 -20.79
N ASP A 113 7.50 -13.48 -20.19
CA ASP A 113 6.44 -14.40 -20.62
C ASP A 113 5.01 -14.01 -20.21
N SER A 114 4.87 -12.92 -19.46
CA SER A 114 3.60 -12.33 -19.04
C SER A 114 3.76 -10.84 -18.72
N PRO A 115 2.67 -10.05 -18.72
CA PRO A 115 2.71 -8.63 -18.32
C PRO A 115 3.30 -8.45 -16.91
N ALA A 116 2.89 -9.29 -15.97
CA ALA A 116 3.37 -9.24 -14.60
C ALA A 116 4.85 -9.59 -14.47
N ALA A 117 5.42 -10.39 -15.37
CA ALA A 117 6.85 -10.69 -15.39
C ALA A 117 7.68 -9.51 -15.92
N ILE A 118 7.13 -8.76 -16.88
CA ILE A 118 7.73 -7.50 -17.36
C ILE A 118 7.75 -6.48 -16.22
N GLU A 119 6.63 -6.31 -15.53
CA GLU A 119 6.53 -5.44 -14.35
C GLU A 119 7.54 -5.86 -13.27
N ALA A 120 7.57 -7.14 -12.90
CA ALA A 120 8.55 -7.65 -11.94
C ALA A 120 10.00 -7.35 -12.38
N GLY A 121 10.33 -7.51 -13.66
CA GLY A 121 11.65 -7.21 -14.21
C GLY A 121 12.02 -5.71 -14.18
N MET A 122 11.04 -4.81 -14.33
CA MET A 122 11.25 -3.37 -14.17
C MET A 122 11.40 -2.99 -12.69
N ALA A 123 10.65 -3.62 -11.80
CA ALA A 123 10.81 -3.43 -10.36
C ALA A 123 12.18 -3.94 -9.88
N GLU A 124 12.65 -5.08 -10.39
CA GLU A 124 14.01 -5.59 -10.14
C GLU A 124 15.07 -4.60 -10.62
N LEU A 125 14.89 -3.98 -11.79
CA LEU A 125 15.80 -2.93 -12.28
C LEU A 125 15.89 -1.77 -11.30
N ALA A 126 14.74 -1.30 -10.81
CA ALA A 126 14.70 -0.24 -9.81
C ALA A 126 15.44 -0.65 -8.53
N ARG A 127 15.18 -1.85 -8.01
CA ARG A 127 15.85 -2.37 -6.80
C ARG A 127 17.36 -2.57 -6.99
N ALA A 128 17.81 -2.94 -8.19
CA ALA A 128 19.24 -3.11 -8.44
C ALA A 128 19.97 -1.76 -8.47
N LEU A 129 19.37 -0.77 -9.11
CA LEU A 129 19.90 0.60 -9.21
C LEU A 129 19.78 1.37 -7.89
N ALA A 130 18.70 1.11 -7.14
CA ALA A 130 18.32 1.75 -5.89
C ALA A 130 17.81 0.67 -4.92
N PRO A 131 18.70 0.02 -4.14
CA PRO A 131 18.33 -1.06 -3.23
C PRO A 131 17.11 -0.74 -2.38
N GLU A 132 16.98 0.50 -1.91
CA GLU A 132 15.91 1.00 -1.05
C GLU A 132 14.52 0.98 -1.71
N ALA A 133 14.45 0.96 -3.05
CA ALA A 133 13.20 0.86 -3.80
C ALA A 133 12.38 -0.37 -3.40
N HIS A 134 13.02 -1.38 -2.82
CA HIS A 134 12.37 -2.58 -2.31
C HIS A 134 11.26 -2.33 -1.28
N ARG A 135 11.27 -1.16 -0.62
CA ARG A 135 10.27 -0.76 0.40
C ARG A 135 9.01 -0.15 -0.20
N LEU A 136 9.02 0.17 -1.49
CA LEU A 136 7.90 0.80 -2.19
C LEU A 136 6.92 -0.26 -2.72
N PRO A 137 5.64 0.07 -2.96
CA PRO A 137 4.71 -0.81 -3.66
C PRO A 137 5.27 -1.27 -5.02
N LEU A 138 4.88 -2.46 -5.48
CA LEU A 138 5.40 -3.04 -6.74
C LEU A 138 5.22 -2.08 -7.93
N GLU A 139 4.08 -1.42 -8.03
CA GLU A 139 3.77 -0.45 -9.09
C GLU A 139 4.74 0.73 -9.10
N GLU A 140 5.10 1.23 -7.92
CA GLU A 140 6.06 2.32 -7.77
C GLU A 140 7.47 1.84 -8.14
N GLN A 141 7.86 0.63 -7.75
CA GLN A 141 9.14 0.03 -8.18
C GLN A 141 9.21 -0.13 -9.70
N VAL A 142 8.15 -0.65 -10.34
CA VAL A 142 8.03 -0.75 -11.81
C VAL A 142 8.25 0.62 -12.42
N ARG A 143 7.56 1.62 -11.88
CA ARG A 143 7.63 2.99 -12.39
C ARG A 143 9.03 3.57 -12.28
N LEU A 144 9.74 3.37 -11.16
CA LEU A 144 11.12 3.82 -10.99
C LEU A 144 12.07 3.17 -12.01
N GLY A 145 11.91 1.88 -12.28
CA GLY A 145 12.69 1.18 -13.30
C GLY A 145 12.44 1.71 -14.70
N VAL A 146 11.15 1.89 -15.07
CA VAL A 146 10.77 2.50 -16.35
C VAL A 146 11.23 3.95 -16.46
N ARG A 147 11.16 4.72 -15.37
CA ARG A 147 11.62 6.12 -15.30
C ARG A 147 13.12 6.23 -15.53
N TRP A 148 13.90 5.31 -14.95
CA TRP A 148 15.33 5.24 -15.21
C TRP A 148 15.63 5.00 -16.69
N LEU A 149 14.98 4.00 -17.30
CA LEU A 149 15.12 3.71 -18.74
C LEU A 149 14.69 4.90 -19.61
N ALA A 150 13.63 5.62 -19.24
CA ALA A 150 13.11 6.75 -19.99
C ALA A 150 14.02 7.99 -19.94
N THR A 151 14.86 8.12 -18.90
CA THR A 151 15.70 9.30 -18.65
C THR A 151 17.16 9.08 -19.01
N HIS A 152 17.58 7.82 -19.13
CA HIS A 152 18.93 7.42 -19.54
C HIS A 152 18.97 6.94 -20.99
N SER A 153 20.15 6.97 -21.61
CA SER A 153 20.37 6.47 -22.97
C SER A 153 21.54 5.49 -23.01
N GLY A 154 21.68 4.78 -24.12
CA GLY A 154 22.78 3.83 -24.33
C GLY A 154 22.65 2.51 -23.56
N TRP A 155 21.51 2.18 -22.97
CA TRP A 155 21.26 0.88 -22.34
C TRP A 155 20.66 -0.13 -23.33
N LEU A 156 20.78 -1.43 -23.00
CA LEU A 156 20.17 -2.57 -23.69
C LEU A 156 19.19 -3.28 -22.77
N LEU A 157 17.92 -3.32 -23.14
CA LEU A 157 16.89 -4.11 -22.47
C LEU A 157 16.57 -5.35 -23.31
N VAL A 158 16.73 -6.53 -22.73
CA VAL A 158 16.33 -7.79 -23.35
C VAL A 158 15.05 -8.30 -22.70
N LEU A 159 13.99 -8.46 -23.50
CA LEU A 159 12.72 -9.08 -23.11
C LEU A 159 12.63 -10.49 -23.71
N ASP A 160 12.91 -11.50 -22.91
CA ASP A 160 12.99 -12.90 -23.35
C ASP A 160 11.64 -13.62 -23.24
N ASP A 161 11.24 -14.35 -24.28
CA ASP A 161 10.03 -15.19 -24.37
C ASP A 161 8.69 -14.42 -24.34
N LEU A 162 8.67 -13.26 -24.98
CA LEU A 162 7.50 -12.37 -25.04
C LEU A 162 6.34 -13.02 -25.82
N PRO A 163 5.14 -13.18 -25.21
CA PRO A 163 4.04 -13.94 -25.81
C PRO A 163 3.31 -13.17 -26.91
N GLY A 164 3.27 -11.84 -26.86
CA GLY A 164 2.54 -11.00 -27.81
C GLY A 164 3.02 -9.55 -27.88
N PRO A 165 2.61 -8.79 -28.91
CA PRO A 165 3.06 -7.42 -29.14
C PRO A 165 2.43 -6.39 -28.20
N ASP A 166 1.25 -6.64 -27.64
CA ASP A 166 0.50 -5.65 -26.86
C ASP A 166 1.26 -5.22 -25.59
N ASP A 167 1.94 -6.17 -24.95
CA ASP A 167 2.75 -5.95 -23.74
C ASP A 167 3.97 -5.04 -24.00
N LEU A 168 4.42 -4.96 -25.25
CA LEU A 168 5.53 -4.12 -25.67
C LEU A 168 5.10 -2.66 -25.90
N VAL A 169 3.85 -2.42 -26.32
CA VAL A 169 3.35 -1.08 -26.67
C VAL A 169 3.41 -0.15 -25.46
N SER A 170 2.87 -0.58 -24.32
CA SER A 170 2.81 0.20 -23.08
C SER A 170 4.19 0.62 -22.57
N LEU A 171 5.22 -0.22 -22.78
CA LEU A 171 6.60 0.08 -22.40
C LEU A 171 7.24 1.09 -23.38
N LEU A 172 7.06 0.89 -24.69
CA LEU A 172 7.64 1.73 -25.73
C LEU A 172 7.02 3.13 -25.83
N GLU A 173 5.80 3.34 -25.32
CA GLU A 173 5.20 4.67 -25.20
C GLU A 173 5.93 5.55 -24.17
N ARG A 174 6.43 4.91 -23.10
CA ARG A 174 7.09 5.56 -21.96
C ARG A 174 8.60 5.69 -22.14
N VAL A 175 9.20 4.79 -22.92
CA VAL A 175 10.65 4.71 -23.11
C VAL A 175 11.05 5.12 -24.54
N ARG A 176 11.74 6.26 -24.66
CA ARG A 176 12.07 6.89 -25.96
C ARG A 176 13.53 6.79 -26.38
N THR A 177 14.38 6.24 -25.52
CA THR A 177 15.84 6.08 -25.70
C THR A 177 16.22 4.60 -25.54
N GLY A 178 17.48 4.26 -25.80
CA GLY A 178 18.02 2.90 -25.58
C GLY A 178 17.66 1.88 -26.67
N THR A 179 18.13 0.65 -26.47
CA THR A 179 17.91 -0.49 -27.38
C THR A 179 17.04 -1.54 -26.70
N VAL A 180 16.02 -2.03 -27.40
CA VAL A 180 15.17 -3.14 -26.93
C VAL A 180 15.33 -4.34 -27.86
N VAL A 181 15.71 -5.49 -27.30
CA VAL A 181 15.72 -6.77 -28.03
C VAL A 181 14.68 -7.68 -27.41
N VAL A 182 13.77 -8.23 -28.22
CA VAL A 182 12.74 -9.15 -27.76
C VAL A 182 12.96 -10.53 -28.36
N THR A 183 12.76 -11.61 -27.60
CA THR A 183 12.68 -12.95 -28.18
C THR A 183 11.23 -13.43 -28.17
N THR A 184 10.77 -14.06 -29.26
CA THR A 184 9.39 -14.55 -29.32
C THR A 184 9.28 -15.83 -30.17
N ARG A 185 8.21 -16.60 -29.92
CA ARG A 185 7.86 -17.80 -30.68
C ARG A 185 6.88 -17.52 -31.81
N ARG A 186 6.29 -16.31 -31.85
CA ARG A 186 5.34 -15.90 -32.89
C ARG A 186 6.07 -15.49 -34.16
N GLY A 187 5.59 -15.97 -35.30
CA GLY A 187 6.07 -15.57 -36.64
C GLY A 187 5.34 -14.35 -37.21
N ASP A 188 4.29 -13.87 -36.54
CA ASP A 188 3.45 -12.77 -37.01
C ASP A 188 4.21 -11.44 -37.08
N ALA A 189 3.76 -10.53 -37.95
CA ALA A 189 4.37 -9.20 -38.10
C ALA A 189 4.00 -8.30 -36.91
N TRP A 190 5.00 -7.71 -36.25
CA TRP A 190 4.81 -6.81 -35.12
C TRP A 190 5.15 -5.37 -35.55
N PRO A 191 4.16 -4.46 -35.63
CA PRO A 191 4.40 -3.09 -36.08
C PRO A 191 5.41 -2.30 -35.24
N ALA A 192 5.60 -2.69 -33.97
CA ALA A 192 6.54 -2.06 -33.04
C ALA A 192 8.02 -2.43 -33.31
N LEU A 193 8.29 -3.48 -34.08
CA LEU A 193 9.66 -3.91 -34.37
C LEU A 193 10.25 -3.09 -35.53
N THR A 194 11.44 -2.54 -35.29
CA THR A 194 12.25 -1.85 -36.32
C THR A 194 12.97 -2.83 -37.25
N ALA A 195 13.29 -4.03 -36.74
CA ALA A 195 13.92 -5.11 -37.48
C ALA A 195 13.58 -6.47 -36.83
N ALA A 196 13.71 -7.55 -37.59
CA ALA A 196 13.54 -8.91 -37.07
C ALA A 196 14.66 -9.83 -37.58
N VAL A 197 15.12 -10.73 -36.71
CA VAL A 197 16.10 -11.78 -37.02
C VAL A 197 15.42 -13.13 -36.78
N ASP A 198 15.26 -13.91 -37.84
CA ASP A 198 14.68 -15.24 -37.77
C ASP A 198 15.76 -16.27 -37.47
N VAL A 199 15.55 -17.06 -36.42
CA VAL A 199 16.44 -18.10 -35.94
C VAL A 199 15.80 -19.45 -36.22
N ASP A 200 16.30 -20.13 -37.24
CA ASP A 200 15.86 -21.47 -37.62
C ASP A 200 16.72 -22.56 -36.93
N VAL A 201 16.39 -23.84 -37.09
CA VAL A 201 17.22 -24.96 -36.63
C VAL A 201 18.65 -24.90 -37.21
N LEU A 202 19.61 -25.62 -36.61
CA LEU A 202 21.00 -25.56 -37.09
C LEU A 202 21.13 -26.22 -38.46
N GLY A 203 21.99 -25.65 -39.31
CA GLY A 203 22.42 -26.33 -40.54
C GLY A 203 23.23 -27.61 -40.24
N PRO A 204 23.31 -28.57 -41.18
CA PRO A 204 23.92 -29.89 -40.95
C PRO A 204 25.36 -29.85 -40.41
N GLU A 205 26.19 -28.95 -40.96
CA GLU A 205 27.59 -28.77 -40.54
C GLU A 205 27.67 -28.25 -39.10
N ALA A 206 26.95 -27.17 -38.79
CA ALA A 206 26.92 -26.57 -37.46
C ALA A 206 26.33 -27.49 -36.38
N ALA A 207 25.30 -28.25 -36.73
CA ALA A 207 24.69 -29.25 -35.86
C ALA A 207 25.69 -30.37 -35.54
N SER A 208 26.41 -30.86 -36.55
CA SER A 208 27.44 -31.89 -36.40
C SER A 208 28.62 -31.39 -35.58
N ASP A 209 29.04 -30.14 -35.77
CA ASP A 209 30.09 -29.50 -34.98
C ASP A 209 29.67 -29.30 -33.52
N LEU A 210 28.42 -28.92 -33.26
CA LEU A 210 27.88 -28.83 -31.90
C LEU A 210 27.89 -30.19 -31.21
N LEU A 211 27.37 -31.23 -31.87
CA LEU A 211 27.39 -32.61 -31.35
C LEU A 211 28.84 -33.05 -31.08
N THR A 212 29.72 -32.85 -32.05
CA THR A 212 31.15 -33.20 -31.97
C THR A 212 31.84 -32.49 -30.82
N GLY A 213 31.58 -31.19 -30.66
CA GLY A 213 32.14 -30.38 -29.59
C GLY A 213 31.72 -30.88 -28.22
N VAL A 214 30.42 -31.15 -28.03
CA VAL A 214 29.89 -31.71 -26.79
C VAL A 214 30.47 -33.10 -26.52
N VAL A 215 30.53 -33.98 -27.52
CA VAL A 215 31.08 -35.34 -27.35
C VAL A 215 32.57 -35.30 -27.00
N ARG A 216 33.36 -34.52 -27.73
CA ARG A 216 34.82 -34.43 -27.51
C ARG A 216 35.18 -33.76 -26.19
N ALA A 217 34.35 -32.86 -25.67
CA ALA A 217 34.56 -32.28 -24.35
C ALA A 217 34.54 -33.34 -23.23
N GLY A 218 33.70 -34.37 -23.35
CA GLY A 218 33.64 -35.48 -22.39
C GLY A 218 34.46 -36.72 -22.78
N ALA A 219 34.70 -36.92 -24.08
CA ALA A 219 35.40 -38.07 -24.65
C ALA A 219 36.28 -37.65 -25.85
N PRO A 220 37.51 -37.14 -25.62
CA PRO A 220 38.36 -36.53 -26.66
C PRO A 220 38.72 -37.43 -27.86
N GLY A 221 38.63 -38.76 -27.71
CA GLY A 221 38.94 -39.75 -28.73
C GLY A 221 37.75 -40.56 -29.25
N ALA A 222 36.51 -40.09 -29.04
CA ALA A 222 35.31 -40.81 -29.48
C ALA A 222 35.21 -40.93 -31.01
N ASP A 223 34.71 -42.08 -31.49
CA ASP A 223 34.31 -42.24 -32.88
C ASP A 223 32.99 -41.49 -33.13
N LEU A 224 33.02 -40.59 -34.11
CA LEU A 224 31.91 -39.69 -34.45
C LEU A 224 31.28 -40.03 -35.80
N THR A 225 31.59 -41.21 -36.34
CA THR A 225 30.97 -41.72 -37.56
C THR A 225 29.45 -41.82 -37.37
N GLY A 226 28.69 -41.05 -38.16
CA GLY A 226 27.22 -40.96 -38.04
C GLY A 226 26.68 -39.78 -37.23
N ALA A 227 27.53 -38.84 -36.79
CA ALA A 227 27.13 -37.63 -36.07
C ALA A 227 26.02 -36.83 -36.77
N GLU A 228 26.15 -36.59 -38.09
CA GLU A 228 25.15 -35.87 -38.87
C GLU A 228 23.77 -36.55 -38.87
N ARG A 229 23.75 -37.89 -38.92
CA ARG A 229 22.49 -38.67 -38.86
C ARG A 229 21.83 -38.58 -37.48
N VAL A 230 22.61 -38.48 -36.40
CA VAL A 230 22.08 -38.19 -35.07
C VAL A 230 21.43 -36.82 -35.06
N CYS A 231 22.11 -35.79 -35.59
CA CYS A 231 21.58 -34.44 -35.68
C CYS A 231 20.27 -34.38 -36.51
N GLU A 232 20.20 -35.14 -37.61
CA GLU A 232 18.99 -35.30 -38.43
C GLU A 232 17.84 -35.92 -37.65
N GLU A 233 18.09 -37.04 -36.98
CA GLU A 233 17.06 -37.79 -36.23
C GLU A 233 16.52 -37.00 -35.01
N VAL A 234 17.35 -36.13 -34.41
CA VAL A 234 16.92 -35.21 -33.34
C VAL A 234 16.41 -33.86 -33.87
N GLY A 235 16.16 -33.75 -35.17
CA GLY A 235 15.48 -32.61 -35.79
C GLY A 235 16.30 -31.32 -35.78
N TRP A 236 17.63 -31.41 -35.78
CA TRP A 236 18.56 -30.29 -35.88
C TRP A 236 18.44 -29.23 -34.76
N LEU A 237 17.75 -29.56 -33.67
CA LEU A 237 17.48 -28.66 -32.54
C LEU A 237 18.70 -28.59 -31.61
N PRO A 238 19.32 -27.41 -31.37
CA PRO A 238 20.52 -27.28 -30.54
C PRO A 238 20.39 -27.97 -29.17
N LEU A 239 19.28 -27.75 -28.46
CA LEU A 239 19.06 -28.36 -27.15
C LEU A 239 19.04 -29.90 -27.21
N ALA A 240 18.39 -30.47 -28.23
CA ALA A 240 18.33 -31.93 -28.39
C ALA A 240 19.69 -32.50 -28.80
N ILE A 241 20.47 -31.75 -29.60
CA ILE A 241 21.83 -32.10 -30.02
C ILE A 241 22.78 -32.08 -28.82
N GLU A 242 22.71 -31.05 -27.96
CA GLU A 242 23.56 -30.97 -26.75
C GLU A 242 23.27 -32.11 -25.78
N GLN A 243 22.01 -32.49 -25.62
CA GLN A 243 21.62 -33.64 -24.81
C GLN A 243 22.07 -34.98 -25.42
N ALA A 244 21.89 -35.16 -26.74
CA ALA A 244 22.38 -36.33 -27.47
C ALA A 244 23.91 -36.45 -27.40
N GLY A 245 24.62 -35.34 -27.54
CA GLY A 245 26.08 -35.28 -27.44
C GLY A 245 26.57 -35.65 -26.04
N ALA A 246 25.93 -35.11 -25.00
CA ALA A 246 26.27 -35.44 -23.61
C ALA A 246 26.06 -36.94 -23.33
N TYR A 247 24.98 -37.52 -23.86
CA TYR A 247 24.71 -38.97 -23.78
C TYR A 247 25.85 -39.79 -24.41
N ILE A 248 26.22 -39.48 -25.65
CA ILE A 248 27.26 -40.22 -26.40
C ILE A 248 28.61 -40.11 -25.67
N ALA A 249 28.96 -38.90 -25.22
CA ALA A 249 30.18 -38.66 -24.46
C ALA A 249 30.26 -39.53 -23.19
N ARG A 250 29.16 -39.58 -22.43
CA ARG A 250 29.14 -40.25 -21.13
C ARG A 250 29.11 -41.76 -21.22
N THR A 251 28.35 -42.30 -22.17
CA THR A 251 28.31 -43.76 -22.43
C THR A 251 29.57 -44.27 -23.10
N ARG A 252 30.45 -43.37 -23.58
CA ARG A 252 31.57 -43.68 -24.47
C ARG A 252 31.12 -44.48 -25.71
N GLY A 253 29.87 -44.27 -26.12
CA GLY A 253 29.27 -44.90 -27.29
C GLY A 253 29.60 -44.14 -28.56
N THR A 254 29.08 -44.63 -29.68
CA THR A 254 29.16 -43.97 -30.99
C THR A 254 27.82 -43.34 -31.36
N PRO A 255 27.79 -42.38 -32.31
CA PRO A 255 26.54 -41.90 -32.89
C PRO A 255 25.64 -43.02 -33.45
N ALA A 256 26.23 -44.10 -33.97
CA ALA A 256 25.48 -45.26 -34.45
C ALA A 256 24.74 -45.99 -33.31
N ASP A 257 25.40 -46.23 -32.18
CA ASP A 257 24.78 -46.84 -31.00
C ASP A 257 23.61 -46.00 -30.48
N TYR A 258 23.74 -44.67 -30.56
CA TYR A 258 22.69 -43.74 -30.16
C TYR A 258 21.49 -43.76 -31.11
N LEU A 259 21.70 -43.87 -32.42
CA LEU A 259 20.62 -44.02 -33.41
C LEU A 259 19.83 -45.33 -33.21
N ASP A 260 20.54 -46.43 -32.95
CA ASP A 260 19.90 -47.73 -32.64
C ASP A 260 19.07 -47.68 -31.35
N LEU A 261 19.48 -46.84 -30.40
CA LEU A 261 18.70 -46.57 -29.19
C LEU A 261 17.48 -45.70 -29.48
N LEU A 262 17.62 -44.61 -30.24
CA LEU A 262 16.50 -43.74 -30.63
C LEU A 262 15.42 -44.48 -31.44
N ALA A 263 15.83 -45.43 -32.29
CA ALA A 263 14.93 -46.27 -33.08
C ALA A 263 14.03 -47.17 -32.21
N ARG A 264 14.47 -47.54 -31.00
CA ARG A 264 13.68 -48.31 -30.03
C ARG A 264 12.57 -47.50 -29.36
N PHE A 265 12.59 -46.16 -29.48
CA PHE A 265 11.60 -45.25 -28.88
C PHE A 265 11.01 -44.28 -29.92
N PRO A 266 10.06 -44.71 -30.78
CA PRO A 266 9.53 -43.89 -31.89
C PRO A 266 8.73 -42.66 -31.43
N ALA A 267 8.83 -41.55 -32.17
CA ALA A 267 8.21 -40.25 -31.83
C ALA A 267 6.68 -40.29 -31.62
N ARG A 268 5.98 -41.22 -32.27
CA ARG A 268 4.54 -41.44 -32.10
C ARG A 268 4.13 -42.03 -30.74
N MET A 269 5.08 -42.50 -29.92
CA MET A 269 4.78 -43.10 -28.61
C MET A 269 4.45 -42.05 -27.53
N PHE A 270 4.85 -40.78 -27.73
CA PHE A 270 4.73 -39.69 -26.74
C PHE A 270 3.56 -38.74 -27.04
N THR A 271 2.54 -39.22 -27.76
CA THR A 271 1.38 -38.44 -28.19
C THR A 271 0.33 -38.30 -27.09
N ARG A 272 0.44 -37.28 -26.23
CA ARG A 272 -0.72 -36.76 -25.49
C ARG A 272 -0.49 -35.41 -24.79
N THR A 273 -0.08 -34.38 -25.51
CA THR A 273 -0.26 -32.98 -25.07
C THR A 273 -1.05 -32.23 -26.13
N GLY A 274 -2.15 -31.59 -25.71
CA GLY A 274 -3.08 -30.89 -26.58
C GLY A 274 -2.51 -29.69 -27.33
N GLU A 275 -1.22 -29.37 -27.18
CA GLU A 275 -0.55 -28.22 -27.82
C GLU A 275 0.92 -28.49 -28.20
N GLY A 276 1.39 -29.74 -28.21
CA GLY A 276 2.82 -30.04 -28.40
C GLY A 276 3.30 -30.14 -29.85
N GLY A 277 4.20 -29.25 -30.27
CA GLY A 277 4.93 -29.31 -31.55
C GLY A 277 6.00 -30.42 -31.63
N ASP A 278 6.62 -30.61 -32.82
CA ASP A 278 7.63 -31.65 -33.07
C ASP A 278 8.87 -31.58 -32.15
N SER A 279 9.23 -30.39 -31.67
CA SER A 279 10.36 -30.20 -30.75
C SER A 279 10.12 -30.79 -29.35
N GLN A 280 8.89 -30.71 -28.81
CA GLN A 280 8.57 -31.29 -27.50
C GLN A 280 8.64 -32.81 -27.52
N ARG A 281 8.16 -33.43 -28.61
CA ARG A 281 8.23 -34.88 -28.83
C ARG A 281 9.68 -35.36 -28.88
N THR A 282 10.53 -34.62 -29.59
CA THR A 282 11.94 -34.98 -29.75
C THR A 282 12.71 -34.88 -28.44
N VAL A 283 12.49 -33.81 -27.67
CA VAL A 283 13.10 -33.65 -26.33
C VAL A 283 12.61 -34.73 -25.36
N ALA A 284 11.32 -35.08 -25.37
CA ALA A 284 10.80 -36.16 -24.52
C ALA A 284 11.47 -37.53 -24.81
N ARG A 285 11.77 -37.85 -26.08
CA ARG A 285 12.51 -39.07 -26.48
C ARG A 285 13.94 -39.07 -25.91
N VAL A 286 14.68 -37.99 -26.15
CA VAL A 286 16.08 -37.83 -25.71
C VAL A 286 16.16 -37.88 -24.18
N TRP A 287 15.19 -37.28 -23.51
CA TRP A 287 15.09 -37.27 -22.05
C TRP A 287 14.82 -38.65 -21.46
N ARG A 288 13.86 -39.42 -22.00
CA ARG A 288 13.59 -40.79 -21.54
C ARG A 288 14.86 -41.65 -21.58
N ILE A 289 15.58 -41.58 -22.70
CA ILE A 289 16.85 -42.29 -22.88
C ILE A 289 17.87 -41.87 -21.81
N THR A 290 17.96 -40.58 -21.50
CA THR A 290 18.92 -40.06 -20.52
C THR A 290 18.53 -40.44 -19.10
N LEU A 291 17.25 -40.41 -18.75
CA LEU A 291 16.79 -40.85 -17.43
C LEU A 291 16.87 -42.37 -17.23
N ASP A 292 16.70 -43.17 -18.30
CA ASP A 292 16.93 -44.62 -18.24
C ASP A 292 18.40 -44.94 -17.89
N LEU A 293 19.36 -44.10 -18.29
CA LEU A 293 20.76 -44.24 -17.86
C LEU A 293 20.97 -43.83 -16.40
N LEU A 294 20.24 -42.82 -15.94
CA LEU A 294 20.27 -42.35 -14.55
C LEU A 294 19.40 -43.21 -13.64
N ALA A 295 18.92 -44.38 -14.10
CA ALA A 295 18.16 -45.31 -13.29
C ALA A 295 18.96 -45.86 -12.10
N ASP A 296 20.30 -45.81 -12.15
CA ASP A 296 21.19 -46.10 -11.01
C ASP A 296 21.15 -45.02 -9.91
N THR A 297 20.63 -43.84 -10.24
CA THR A 297 20.52 -42.66 -9.37
C THR A 297 19.06 -42.15 -9.35
N PRO A 298 18.11 -42.88 -8.73
CA PRO A 298 16.68 -42.54 -8.79
C PRO A 298 16.35 -41.11 -8.32
N LEU A 299 17.15 -40.59 -7.39
CA LEU A 299 17.02 -39.22 -6.87
C LEU A 299 17.18 -38.16 -7.96
N ALA A 300 18.01 -38.39 -8.98
CA ALA A 300 18.17 -37.45 -10.10
C ALA A 300 16.84 -37.25 -10.86
N GLY A 301 16.12 -38.35 -11.13
CA GLY A 301 14.79 -38.28 -11.75
C GLY A 301 13.75 -37.61 -10.85
N ALA A 302 13.82 -37.82 -9.54
CA ALA A 302 12.92 -37.16 -8.58
C ALA A 302 13.18 -35.65 -8.48
N LEU A 303 14.45 -35.24 -8.37
CA LEU A 303 14.85 -33.83 -8.32
C LEU A 303 14.47 -33.08 -9.59
N LEU A 304 14.69 -33.67 -10.77
CA LEU A 304 14.31 -33.02 -12.02
C LEU A 304 12.79 -32.78 -12.10
N ARG A 305 11.99 -33.74 -11.61
CA ARG A 305 10.53 -33.57 -11.51
C ARG A 305 10.14 -32.51 -10.50
N GLN A 306 10.80 -32.42 -9.36
CA GLN A 306 10.57 -31.37 -8.36
C GLN A 306 10.87 -29.98 -8.96
N LEU A 307 12.04 -29.82 -9.58
CA LEU A 307 12.49 -28.55 -10.19
C LEU A 307 11.59 -28.06 -11.32
N ALA A 308 10.81 -28.95 -11.95
CA ALA A 308 9.87 -28.62 -13.02
C ALA A 308 8.67 -27.76 -12.55
N TRP A 309 8.45 -27.68 -11.23
CA TRP A 309 7.37 -26.91 -10.60
C TRP A 309 7.81 -25.52 -10.11
N TYR A 310 9.08 -25.18 -10.25
CA TYR A 310 9.62 -23.87 -9.88
C TYR A 310 9.81 -22.97 -11.09
N ALA A 311 9.99 -21.67 -10.87
CA ALA A 311 10.48 -20.75 -11.91
C ALA A 311 11.79 -21.27 -12.52
N PRO A 312 12.04 -21.06 -13.83
CA PRO A 312 13.12 -21.73 -14.58
C PRO A 312 14.53 -21.34 -14.14
N ASP A 313 14.71 -20.14 -13.57
CA ASP A 313 16.01 -19.58 -13.24
C ASP A 313 16.09 -19.26 -11.75
N ALA A 314 17.32 -19.17 -11.24
CA ALA A 314 17.62 -18.78 -9.86
C ALA A 314 17.02 -19.68 -8.77
N ILE A 315 16.74 -20.95 -9.05
CA ILE A 315 16.17 -21.89 -8.07
C ILE A 315 17.21 -22.15 -6.96
N PRO A 316 16.93 -21.83 -5.68
CA PRO A 316 17.86 -22.12 -4.60
C PRO A 316 18.04 -23.62 -4.40
N ARG A 317 19.29 -24.09 -4.32
CA ARG A 317 19.60 -25.51 -4.07
C ARG A 317 19.00 -26.05 -2.78
N ASP A 318 18.80 -25.19 -1.78
CA ASP A 318 18.23 -25.57 -0.48
C ASP A 318 16.78 -26.06 -0.61
N LEU A 319 16.06 -25.69 -1.68
CA LEU A 319 14.73 -26.23 -1.97
C LEU A 319 14.75 -27.73 -2.28
N CYS A 320 15.88 -28.28 -2.72
CA CYS A 320 16.04 -29.71 -3.01
C CYS A 320 16.28 -30.56 -1.74
N ALA A 321 16.51 -29.94 -0.58
CA ALA A 321 16.85 -30.65 0.67
C ALA A 321 15.69 -31.49 1.25
N VAL A 322 14.48 -31.36 0.70
CA VAL A 322 13.33 -32.20 1.07
C VAL A 322 13.24 -33.50 0.26
N ALA A 323 14.00 -33.62 -0.83
CA ALA A 323 13.92 -34.77 -1.73
C ALA A 323 14.89 -35.90 -1.38
N GLY A 324 15.92 -35.65 -0.55
CA GLY A 324 16.92 -36.65 -0.18
C GLY A 324 17.96 -36.12 0.81
N ASP A 325 18.92 -36.98 1.18
CA ASP A 325 19.95 -36.69 2.18
C ASP A 325 20.97 -35.65 1.70
N GLU A 326 21.64 -35.00 2.66
CA GLU A 326 22.56 -33.86 2.44
C GLU A 326 23.75 -34.17 1.53
N LEU A 327 24.13 -35.45 1.41
CA LEU A 327 25.21 -35.92 0.53
C LEU A 327 24.70 -36.38 -0.85
N ASP A 328 23.48 -36.90 -0.94
CA ASP A 328 22.93 -37.50 -2.16
C ASP A 328 22.37 -36.44 -3.12
N VAL A 329 21.80 -35.35 -2.57
CA VAL A 329 21.24 -34.26 -3.38
C VAL A 329 22.31 -33.57 -4.24
N PRO A 330 23.49 -33.17 -3.72
CA PRO A 330 24.56 -32.62 -4.55
C PRO A 330 25.05 -33.58 -5.64
N GLU A 331 25.16 -34.89 -5.36
CA GLU A 331 25.57 -35.88 -6.36
C GLU A 331 24.53 -36.02 -7.46
N ALA A 332 23.25 -36.12 -7.10
CA ALA A 332 22.16 -36.22 -8.07
C ALA A 332 22.04 -34.95 -8.94
N LEU A 333 22.22 -33.76 -8.36
CA LEU A 333 22.30 -32.50 -9.11
C LEU A 333 23.51 -32.47 -10.05
N ALA A 334 24.68 -32.92 -9.60
CA ALA A 334 25.86 -33.01 -10.44
C ALA A 334 25.65 -33.97 -11.62
N ARG A 335 25.01 -35.12 -11.39
CA ARG A 335 24.61 -36.07 -12.45
C ARG A 335 23.66 -35.42 -13.45
N LEU A 336 22.64 -34.68 -13.01
CA LEU A 336 21.75 -33.96 -13.92
C LEU A 336 22.49 -32.90 -14.75
N ALA A 337 23.44 -32.19 -14.15
CA ALA A 337 24.24 -31.17 -14.82
C ALA A 337 25.20 -31.79 -15.85
N ASP A 338 25.85 -32.90 -15.52
CA ASP A 338 26.73 -33.66 -16.42
C ASP A 338 26.01 -34.13 -17.69
N HIS A 339 24.69 -34.34 -17.59
CA HIS A 339 23.82 -34.73 -18.69
C HIS A 339 23.07 -33.55 -19.34
N ASN A 340 23.46 -32.30 -19.03
CA ASN A 340 22.84 -31.06 -19.53
C ASN A 340 21.31 -30.99 -19.31
N MET A 341 20.80 -31.59 -18.23
CA MET A 341 19.38 -31.51 -17.84
C MET A 341 19.09 -30.26 -17.00
N ILE A 342 20.10 -29.79 -16.27
CA ILE A 342 20.08 -28.57 -15.48
C ILE A 342 21.39 -27.80 -15.69
N THR A 343 21.37 -26.53 -15.29
CA THR A 343 22.57 -25.71 -15.15
C THR A 343 22.80 -25.41 -13.67
N LEU A 344 24.07 -25.39 -13.28
CA LEU A 344 24.49 -25.14 -11.90
C LEU A 344 25.36 -23.89 -11.85
N ASP A 345 24.93 -22.89 -11.07
CA ASP A 345 25.69 -21.65 -10.84
C ASP A 345 25.74 -21.32 -9.35
N GLY A 346 26.90 -21.48 -8.72
CA GLY A 346 27.06 -21.24 -7.28
C GLY A 346 26.02 -21.99 -6.42
N ARG A 347 25.02 -21.26 -5.90
CA ARG A 347 23.90 -21.78 -5.09
C ARG A 347 22.56 -21.89 -5.85
N ALA A 348 22.52 -21.51 -7.12
CA ALA A 348 21.34 -21.54 -7.97
C ALA A 348 21.35 -22.72 -8.94
N ILE A 349 20.14 -23.13 -9.33
CA ILE A 349 19.86 -24.10 -10.39
C ILE A 349 19.03 -23.40 -11.47
N GLY A 350 19.41 -23.60 -12.73
CA GLY A 350 18.60 -23.23 -13.89
C GLY A 350 18.09 -24.47 -14.59
N VAL A 351 16.81 -24.50 -14.96
CA VAL A 351 16.20 -25.58 -15.74
C VAL A 351 15.53 -24.98 -16.96
N HIS A 352 15.89 -25.52 -18.13
CA HIS A 352 15.31 -25.04 -19.37
C HIS A 352 13.79 -25.27 -19.38
N ARG A 353 13.01 -24.22 -19.70
CA ARG A 353 11.53 -24.22 -19.67
C ARG A 353 10.89 -25.40 -20.41
N LEU A 354 11.45 -25.79 -21.56
CA LEU A 354 10.96 -26.96 -22.31
C LEU A 354 11.18 -28.28 -21.54
N VAL A 355 12.29 -28.40 -20.82
CA VAL A 355 12.54 -29.56 -19.95
C VAL A 355 11.51 -29.56 -18.83
N GLN A 356 11.32 -28.43 -18.13
CA GLN A 356 10.30 -28.33 -17.07
C GLN A 356 8.88 -28.68 -17.56
N ALA A 357 8.48 -28.15 -18.72
CA ALA A 357 7.15 -28.39 -19.29
C ALA A 357 6.93 -29.87 -19.63
N VAL A 358 7.91 -30.54 -20.26
CA VAL A 358 7.84 -31.98 -20.55
C VAL A 358 7.85 -32.79 -19.26
N THR A 359 8.76 -32.48 -18.33
CA THR A 359 8.96 -33.24 -17.09
C THR A 359 7.72 -33.20 -16.18
N ARG A 360 7.04 -32.06 -16.04
CA ARG A 360 5.85 -31.95 -15.17
C ARG A 360 4.55 -32.45 -15.80
N THR A 361 4.58 -32.87 -17.08
CA THR A 361 3.38 -33.32 -17.78
C THR A 361 3.23 -34.84 -17.69
N PRO A 362 2.18 -35.36 -17.02
CA PRO A 362 1.98 -36.80 -16.85
C PRO A 362 1.85 -37.55 -18.17
N ASP A 363 2.51 -38.71 -18.25
CA ASP A 363 2.38 -39.67 -19.35
C ASP A 363 2.42 -41.10 -18.78
N PRO A 364 1.27 -41.81 -18.75
CA PRO A 364 1.21 -43.17 -18.21
C PRO A 364 2.10 -44.20 -18.92
N THR A 365 2.56 -43.90 -20.14
CA THR A 365 3.41 -44.78 -20.94
C THR A 365 4.92 -44.55 -20.72
N ASP A 366 5.25 -43.51 -19.96
CA ASP A 366 6.61 -43.10 -19.64
C ASP A 366 6.93 -43.46 -18.17
N PRO A 367 7.93 -44.34 -17.91
CA PRO A 367 8.27 -44.74 -16.55
C PRO A 367 8.75 -43.57 -15.67
N HIS A 368 9.18 -42.45 -16.25
CA HIS A 368 9.68 -41.27 -15.53
C HIS A 368 8.64 -40.15 -15.37
N ARG A 369 7.46 -40.27 -15.98
CA ARG A 369 6.34 -39.29 -15.90
C ARG A 369 5.02 -39.91 -15.53
N ARG A 370 5.04 -40.98 -14.72
CA ARG A 370 3.80 -41.57 -14.23
C ARG A 370 3.00 -40.50 -13.47
N PRO A 371 1.66 -40.49 -13.55
CA PRO A 371 0.84 -39.49 -12.85
C PRO A 371 1.17 -39.35 -11.36
N ASP A 372 1.37 -40.47 -10.66
CA ASP A 372 1.71 -40.49 -9.23
C ASP A 372 3.09 -39.88 -8.95
N ASP A 373 4.04 -40.15 -9.85
CA ASP A 373 5.40 -39.63 -9.81
C ASP A 373 5.44 -38.10 -9.99
N ILE A 374 4.56 -37.56 -10.84
CA ILE A 374 4.43 -36.12 -11.06
C ILE A 374 3.72 -35.45 -9.88
N ALA A 375 2.66 -36.06 -9.35
CA ALA A 375 1.97 -35.58 -8.17
C ALA A 375 2.88 -35.54 -6.94
N ALA A 376 3.65 -36.60 -6.68
CA ALA A 376 4.62 -36.64 -5.60
C ALA A 376 5.68 -35.53 -5.74
N ALA A 377 6.16 -35.28 -6.96
CA ALA A 377 7.14 -34.23 -7.21
C ALA A 377 6.57 -32.81 -7.01
N ARG A 378 5.30 -32.57 -7.36
CA ARG A 378 4.59 -31.33 -7.05
C ARG A 378 4.52 -31.13 -5.53
N ASP A 379 4.18 -32.16 -4.79
CA ASP A 379 4.03 -32.11 -3.34
C ASP A 379 5.39 -31.88 -2.66
N THR A 380 6.44 -32.55 -3.13
CA THR A 380 7.83 -32.26 -2.70
C THR A 380 8.24 -30.82 -3.04
N ALA A 381 7.82 -30.29 -4.19
CA ALA A 381 8.12 -28.91 -4.55
C ALA A 381 7.45 -27.91 -3.60
N ALA A 382 6.19 -28.15 -3.23
CA ALA A 382 5.47 -27.37 -2.22
C ALA A 382 6.15 -27.45 -0.85
N ALA A 383 6.55 -28.65 -0.41
CA ALA A 383 7.27 -28.87 0.84
C ALA A 383 8.61 -28.13 0.91
N GLY A 384 9.36 -28.11 -0.20
CA GLY A 384 10.63 -27.36 -0.29
C GLY A 384 10.43 -25.85 -0.07
N LEU A 385 9.39 -25.28 -0.68
CA LEU A 385 9.06 -23.86 -0.53
C LEU A 385 8.54 -23.54 0.88
N ALA A 386 7.66 -24.39 1.41
CA ALA A 386 7.12 -24.26 2.76
C ALA A 386 8.24 -24.30 3.82
N ARG A 387 9.19 -25.24 3.69
CA ARG A 387 10.36 -25.35 4.56
C ARG A 387 11.26 -24.12 4.50
N ALA A 388 11.42 -23.51 3.32
CA ALA A 388 12.28 -22.33 3.15
C ALA A 388 11.73 -21.07 3.83
N VAL A 389 10.42 -20.99 4.07
CA VAL A 389 9.79 -19.90 4.85
C VAL A 389 9.49 -20.31 6.29
N LEU A 390 9.65 -21.58 6.63
CA LEU A 390 9.38 -22.09 7.98
C LEU A 390 10.39 -21.53 8.98
N GLY A 391 9.90 -21.01 10.10
CA GLY A 391 10.76 -20.40 11.13
C GLY A 391 11.23 -18.98 10.80
N HIS A 392 10.76 -18.41 9.70
CA HIS A 392 10.98 -17.02 9.31
C HIS A 392 9.68 -16.22 9.53
N PRO A 393 9.55 -15.44 10.61
CA PRO A 393 8.35 -14.64 10.86
C PRO A 393 8.14 -13.63 9.71
N PRO A 394 6.97 -13.58 9.05
CA PRO A 394 6.69 -12.70 7.91
C PRO A 394 6.97 -11.21 8.16
N GLU A 395 6.68 -10.75 9.37
CA GLU A 395 6.83 -9.39 9.84
C GLU A 395 8.29 -8.99 10.13
N ALA A 396 9.19 -9.96 10.31
CA ALA A 396 10.56 -9.70 10.71
C ALA A 396 11.42 -9.25 9.51
N PRO A 397 12.16 -8.13 9.59
CA PRO A 397 13.00 -7.66 8.49
C PRO A 397 14.05 -8.67 8.03
N ALA A 398 14.56 -9.48 8.96
CA ALA A 398 15.54 -10.53 8.70
C ALA A 398 14.96 -11.68 7.83
N SER A 399 13.64 -11.89 7.85
CA SER A 399 12.96 -12.92 7.06
C SER A 399 12.82 -12.56 5.58
N ARG A 400 12.98 -11.28 5.23
CA ARG A 400 12.77 -10.76 3.87
C ARG A 400 13.51 -11.56 2.80
N ALA A 401 14.77 -11.90 3.04
CA ALA A 401 15.58 -12.63 2.08
C ALA A 401 15.01 -14.04 1.80
N ALA A 402 14.48 -14.71 2.82
CA ALA A 402 13.86 -16.02 2.68
C ALA A 402 12.61 -15.94 1.80
N PHE A 403 11.68 -15.02 2.11
CA PHE A 403 10.45 -14.83 1.33
C PHE A 403 10.71 -14.38 -0.11
N GLU A 404 11.64 -13.45 -0.33
CA GLU A 404 11.98 -12.97 -1.68
C GLU A 404 12.60 -14.09 -2.53
N SER A 405 13.44 -14.94 -1.93
CA SER A 405 14.08 -16.06 -2.63
C SER A 405 13.10 -17.11 -3.15
N VAL A 406 11.93 -17.26 -2.51
CA VAL A 406 10.93 -18.27 -2.90
C VAL A 406 9.75 -17.70 -3.67
N ARG A 407 9.54 -16.37 -3.66
CA ARG A 407 8.31 -15.74 -4.17
C ARG A 407 7.99 -16.12 -5.62
N ALA A 408 8.98 -16.03 -6.51
CA ALA A 408 8.80 -16.35 -7.93
C ALA A 408 8.48 -17.85 -8.15
N HIS A 409 9.11 -18.72 -7.36
CA HIS A 409 8.90 -20.16 -7.43
C HIS A 409 7.54 -20.58 -6.85
N ALA A 410 7.13 -19.98 -5.73
CA ALA A 410 5.82 -20.21 -5.13
C ALA A 410 4.70 -19.72 -6.03
N ARG A 411 4.83 -18.53 -6.62
CA ARG A 411 3.87 -18.04 -7.63
C ARG A 411 3.75 -19.03 -8.79
N THR A 412 4.89 -19.47 -9.35
CA THR A 412 4.90 -20.45 -10.44
C THR A 412 4.18 -21.75 -10.06
N LEU A 413 4.47 -22.33 -8.89
CA LEU A 413 3.79 -23.52 -8.39
C LEU A 413 2.27 -23.29 -8.27
N LEU A 414 1.86 -22.18 -7.64
CA LEU A 414 0.45 -21.86 -7.37
C LEU A 414 -0.35 -21.56 -8.63
N ASP A 415 0.27 -20.96 -9.66
CA ASP A 415 -0.35 -20.70 -10.98
C ASP A 415 -0.54 -22.01 -11.78
N LEU A 416 0.30 -23.00 -11.56
CA LEU A 416 0.26 -24.31 -12.26
C LEU A 416 -0.62 -25.35 -11.55
N THR A 417 -1.11 -25.05 -10.36
CA THR A 417 -1.82 -26.00 -9.49
C THR A 417 -3.18 -25.46 -9.10
N ALA A 418 -4.18 -26.34 -9.09
CA ALA A 418 -5.52 -25.99 -8.66
C ALA A 418 -5.68 -26.22 -7.14
N PRO A 419 -6.56 -25.46 -6.44
CA PRO A 419 -6.72 -25.57 -4.98
C PRO A 419 -7.12 -26.96 -4.45
N ASP A 420 -7.76 -27.78 -5.27
CA ASP A 420 -8.09 -29.18 -4.96
C ASP A 420 -6.84 -30.07 -4.80
N THR A 421 -5.72 -29.64 -5.40
CA THR A 421 -4.43 -30.32 -5.30
C THR A 421 -3.54 -29.85 -4.14
N ASP A 422 -3.98 -28.84 -3.38
CA ASP A 422 -3.19 -28.28 -2.29
C ASP A 422 -2.91 -29.31 -1.19
N THR A 423 -1.69 -29.31 -0.70
CA THR A 423 -1.23 -30.11 0.44
C THR A 423 -1.17 -29.29 1.73
N GLU A 424 -0.86 -29.96 2.83
CA GLU A 424 -0.56 -29.30 4.12
C GLU A 424 0.54 -28.23 3.98
N ASP A 425 1.62 -28.57 3.29
CA ASP A 425 2.72 -27.65 2.99
C ASP A 425 2.26 -26.46 2.14
N THR A 426 1.33 -26.69 1.21
CA THR A 426 0.76 -25.62 0.36
C THR A 426 -0.06 -24.64 1.20
N VAL A 427 -0.86 -25.14 2.16
CA VAL A 427 -1.61 -24.28 3.10
C VAL A 427 -0.66 -23.45 3.96
N LEU A 428 0.42 -24.05 4.49
CA LEU A 428 1.42 -23.33 5.26
C LEU A 428 2.11 -22.24 4.43
N LEU A 429 2.55 -22.59 3.22
CA LEU A 429 3.19 -21.65 2.29
C LEU A 429 2.28 -20.47 1.95
N LEU A 430 1.02 -20.74 1.59
CA LEU A 430 0.03 -19.71 1.27
C LEU A 430 -0.24 -18.79 2.46
N ASN A 431 -0.34 -19.34 3.67
CA ASN A 431 -0.55 -18.55 4.88
C ASN A 431 0.65 -17.62 5.15
N GLN A 432 1.87 -18.14 5.08
CA GLN A 432 3.09 -17.37 5.33
C GLN A 432 3.31 -16.28 4.26
N LEU A 433 3.15 -16.62 2.97
CA LEU A 433 3.25 -15.64 1.89
C LEU A 433 2.14 -14.58 1.94
N GLY A 434 0.92 -14.98 2.31
CA GLY A 434 -0.21 -14.07 2.45
C GLY A 434 0.05 -13.01 3.54
N LEU A 435 0.53 -13.43 4.71
CA LEU A 435 0.94 -12.52 5.78
C LEU A 435 2.07 -11.59 5.33
N TYR A 436 3.12 -12.15 4.73
CA TYR A 436 4.25 -11.37 4.23
C TYR A 436 3.81 -10.30 3.23
N LEU A 437 2.97 -10.66 2.26
CA LEU A 437 2.50 -9.73 1.23
C LEU A 437 1.60 -8.63 1.79
N ARG A 438 0.73 -8.94 2.77
CA ARG A 438 -0.09 -7.93 3.45
C ARG A 438 0.79 -6.85 4.06
N ASP A 439 1.85 -7.24 4.76
CA ASP A 439 2.76 -6.32 5.44
C ASP A 439 3.64 -5.52 4.45
N GLN A 440 3.80 -5.99 3.22
CA GLN A 440 4.44 -5.23 2.13
C GLN A 440 3.46 -4.38 1.29
N GLY A 441 2.18 -4.29 1.68
CA GLY A 441 1.14 -3.54 0.94
C GLY A 441 0.53 -4.28 -0.27
N GLY A 442 0.91 -5.54 -0.51
CA GLY A 442 0.36 -6.40 -1.56
C GLY A 442 -1.01 -7.01 -1.19
N THR A 443 -1.95 -6.19 -0.75
CA THR A 443 -3.22 -6.60 -0.11
C THR A 443 -4.08 -7.52 -0.97
N ALA A 444 -4.20 -7.25 -2.28
CA ALA A 444 -4.99 -8.08 -3.20
C ALA A 444 -4.45 -9.52 -3.31
N THR A 445 -3.13 -9.68 -3.50
CA THR A 445 -2.50 -11.01 -3.57
C THR A 445 -2.52 -11.70 -2.21
N ALA A 446 -2.35 -10.94 -1.12
CA ALA A 446 -2.47 -11.46 0.23
C ALA A 446 -3.86 -12.07 0.49
N VAL A 447 -4.93 -11.35 0.14
CA VAL A 447 -6.31 -11.86 0.22
C VAL A 447 -6.48 -13.13 -0.62
N ALA A 448 -5.96 -13.16 -1.85
CA ALA A 448 -6.06 -14.34 -2.71
C ALA A 448 -5.37 -15.58 -2.10
N TYR A 449 -4.15 -15.42 -1.59
CA TYR A 449 -3.40 -16.52 -0.98
C TYR A 449 -4.04 -17.00 0.32
N LEU A 450 -4.47 -16.08 1.19
CA LEU A 450 -5.13 -16.43 2.45
C LEU A 450 -6.51 -17.05 2.23
N ALA A 451 -7.24 -16.65 1.19
CA ALA A 451 -8.49 -17.27 0.79
C ALA A 451 -8.28 -18.72 0.33
N ARG A 452 -7.25 -18.96 -0.50
CA ARG A 452 -6.87 -20.33 -0.90
C ARG A 452 -6.40 -21.15 0.30
N ALA A 453 -5.61 -20.58 1.20
CA ALA A 453 -5.17 -21.25 2.43
C ALA A 453 -6.36 -21.66 3.31
N ALA A 454 -7.33 -20.77 3.52
CA ALA A 454 -8.53 -21.05 4.30
C ALA A 454 -9.40 -22.14 3.66
N HIS A 455 -9.61 -22.08 2.34
CA HIS A 455 -10.38 -23.07 1.59
C HIS A 455 -9.70 -24.46 1.61
N SER A 456 -8.41 -24.51 1.31
CA SER A 456 -7.64 -25.76 1.28
C SER A 456 -7.46 -26.33 2.69
N GLY A 457 -7.30 -25.48 3.71
CA GLY A 457 -7.29 -25.89 5.12
C GLY A 457 -8.60 -26.54 5.54
N GLU A 458 -9.75 -25.96 5.18
CA GLU A 458 -11.06 -26.54 5.46
C GLU A 458 -11.24 -27.91 4.79
N ARG A 459 -10.79 -28.05 3.53
CA ARG A 459 -10.85 -29.34 2.81
C ARG A 459 -9.98 -30.41 3.47
N LEU A 460 -8.77 -30.07 3.89
CA LEU A 460 -7.78 -31.03 4.40
C LEU A 460 -8.01 -31.39 5.88
N TYR A 461 -8.37 -30.40 6.69
CA TYR A 461 -8.42 -30.54 8.15
C TYR A 461 -9.84 -30.41 8.73
N GLY A 462 -10.79 -29.90 7.94
CA GLY A 462 -12.13 -29.52 8.41
C GLY A 462 -12.22 -28.05 8.82
N ALA A 463 -13.45 -27.55 8.96
CA ALA A 463 -13.73 -26.16 9.33
C ALA A 463 -13.23 -25.80 10.74
N ASP A 464 -13.33 -26.74 11.69
CA ASP A 464 -12.99 -26.52 13.10
C ASP A 464 -11.49 -26.72 13.42
N ALA A 465 -10.69 -27.08 12.43
CA ALA A 465 -9.26 -27.31 12.64
C ALA A 465 -8.52 -26.01 12.89
N ARG A 466 -7.57 -26.05 13.85
CA ARG A 466 -6.76 -24.89 14.24
C ARG A 466 -6.11 -24.18 13.04
N THR A 467 -5.55 -24.94 12.09
CA THR A 467 -4.92 -24.38 10.88
C THR A 467 -5.90 -23.61 10.01
N THR A 468 -7.12 -24.14 9.82
CA THR A 468 -8.21 -23.48 9.08
C THR A 468 -8.63 -22.18 9.77
N LEU A 469 -8.81 -22.22 11.09
CA LEU A 469 -9.23 -21.07 11.89
C LEU A 469 -8.15 -19.97 11.98
N ILE A 470 -6.86 -20.33 11.85
CA ILE A 470 -5.76 -19.37 11.72
C ILE A 470 -5.80 -18.71 10.34
N ALA A 471 -5.90 -19.50 9.27
CA ALA A 471 -5.97 -18.96 7.90
C ALA A 471 -7.19 -18.04 7.70
N ARG A 472 -8.36 -18.39 8.25
CA ARG A 472 -9.57 -17.55 8.23
C ARG A 472 -9.40 -16.25 9.01
N ASN A 473 -8.75 -16.28 10.17
CA ASN A 473 -8.41 -15.07 10.91
C ASN A 473 -7.53 -14.15 10.07
N ASN A 474 -6.47 -14.70 9.49
CA ASN A 474 -5.52 -13.93 8.68
C ASN A 474 -6.20 -13.35 7.43
N LEU A 475 -7.07 -14.12 6.78
CA LEU A 475 -7.90 -13.64 5.67
C LEU A 475 -8.78 -12.44 6.09
N ALA A 476 -9.43 -12.52 7.26
CA ALA A 476 -10.22 -11.42 7.78
C ALA A 476 -9.38 -10.15 8.01
N THR A 477 -8.18 -10.30 8.59
CA THR A 477 -7.25 -9.17 8.75
C THR A 477 -6.76 -8.61 7.41
N ALA A 478 -6.57 -9.45 6.40
CA ALA A 478 -6.17 -9.01 5.06
C ALA A 478 -7.30 -8.24 4.35
N HIS A 479 -8.57 -8.61 4.58
CA HIS A 479 -9.71 -7.82 4.13
C HIS A 479 -9.76 -6.46 4.81
N ALA A 480 -9.50 -6.38 6.13
CA ALA A 480 -9.43 -5.10 6.84
C ALA A 480 -8.30 -4.22 6.29
N ALA A 481 -7.11 -4.80 6.05
CA ALA A 481 -5.99 -4.08 5.43
C ALA A 481 -6.27 -3.64 3.99
N ALA A 482 -7.20 -4.29 3.30
CA ALA A 482 -7.68 -3.90 1.97
C ALA A 482 -8.86 -2.90 2.01
N GLY A 483 -9.27 -2.42 3.20
CA GLY A 483 -10.41 -1.51 3.38
C GLY A 483 -11.79 -2.19 3.36
N ASP A 484 -11.88 -3.51 3.19
CA ASP A 484 -13.14 -4.26 3.19
C ASP A 484 -13.55 -4.67 4.62
N PHE A 485 -13.84 -3.66 5.45
CA PHE A 485 -14.14 -3.83 6.88
C PHE A 485 -15.40 -4.64 7.13
N GLY A 486 -16.41 -4.52 6.26
CA GLY A 486 -17.65 -5.30 6.37
C GLY A 486 -17.39 -6.80 6.21
N ARG A 487 -16.57 -7.18 5.21
CA ARG A 487 -16.18 -8.58 5.02
C ARG A 487 -15.27 -9.06 6.15
N ALA A 488 -14.32 -8.22 6.58
CA ALA A 488 -13.46 -8.53 7.73
C ALA A 488 -14.28 -8.83 8.99
N ALA A 489 -15.27 -7.99 9.33
CA ALA A 489 -16.16 -8.19 10.47
C ALA A 489 -16.91 -9.53 10.37
N SER A 490 -17.54 -9.80 9.22
CA SER A 490 -18.29 -11.05 9.01
C SER A 490 -17.43 -12.31 9.13
N LEU A 491 -16.16 -12.23 8.69
CA LEU A 491 -15.21 -13.35 8.78
C LEU A 491 -14.72 -13.53 10.22
N HIS A 492 -14.40 -12.45 10.93
CA HIS A 492 -14.00 -12.51 12.33
C HIS A 492 -15.12 -13.05 13.23
N GLU A 493 -16.37 -12.64 13.01
CA GLU A 493 -17.55 -13.15 13.73
C GLU A 493 -17.71 -14.66 13.54
N ARG A 494 -17.75 -15.14 12.29
CA ARG A 494 -17.85 -16.58 12.01
C ARG A 494 -16.70 -17.38 12.60
N ASN A 495 -15.48 -16.86 12.48
CA ASN A 495 -14.29 -17.52 13.03
C ASN A 495 -14.32 -17.56 14.57
N ALA A 496 -14.89 -16.53 15.22
CA ALA A 496 -15.09 -16.53 16.67
C ALA A 496 -16.12 -17.57 17.12
N GLU A 497 -17.24 -17.73 16.39
CA GLU A 497 -18.25 -18.76 16.67
C GLU A 497 -17.71 -20.17 16.50
N GLU A 498 -16.93 -20.42 15.45
CA GLU A 498 -16.27 -21.70 15.22
C GLU A 498 -15.20 -22.01 16.27
N ARG A 499 -14.35 -21.04 16.62
CA ARG A 499 -13.39 -21.19 17.72
C ARG A 499 -14.09 -21.44 19.06
N ALA A 500 -15.22 -20.78 19.32
CA ALA A 500 -16.02 -21.03 20.53
C ALA A 500 -16.56 -22.46 20.57
N ARG A 501 -16.95 -23.04 19.43
CA ARG A 501 -17.39 -24.44 19.33
C ARG A 501 -16.24 -25.44 19.46
N ALA A 502 -15.09 -25.15 18.85
CA ALA A 502 -13.95 -26.06 18.78
C ALA A 502 -13.07 -26.05 20.05
N LEU A 503 -12.79 -24.86 20.59
CA LEU A 503 -11.85 -24.62 21.69
C LEU A 503 -12.53 -24.20 22.99
N GLY A 504 -13.81 -23.81 22.91
CA GLY A 504 -14.58 -23.25 24.02
C GLY A 504 -14.64 -21.72 23.97
N PRO A 505 -15.65 -21.12 24.62
CA PRO A 505 -15.88 -19.68 24.63
C PRO A 505 -14.76 -18.88 25.34
N ASP A 506 -14.06 -19.53 26.27
CA ASP A 506 -13.03 -18.89 27.11
C ASP A 506 -11.61 -19.09 26.59
N HIS A 507 -11.44 -19.78 25.45
CA HIS A 507 -10.12 -19.98 24.88
C HIS A 507 -9.54 -18.63 24.41
N PRO A 508 -8.26 -18.32 24.68
CA PRO A 508 -7.64 -17.06 24.26
C PRO A 508 -7.86 -16.73 22.77
N ASP A 509 -7.65 -17.70 21.87
CA ASP A 509 -7.89 -17.51 20.43
C ASP A 509 -9.36 -17.15 20.10
N THR A 510 -10.33 -17.63 20.89
CA THR A 510 -11.76 -17.28 20.74
C THR A 510 -11.97 -15.82 21.16
N LEU A 511 -11.40 -15.43 22.30
CA LEU A 511 -11.49 -14.07 22.83
C LEU A 511 -10.83 -13.05 21.89
N ALA A 512 -9.67 -13.39 21.32
CA ALA A 512 -8.98 -12.60 20.31
C ALA A 512 -9.83 -12.39 19.06
N SER A 513 -10.45 -13.45 18.51
CA SER A 513 -11.34 -13.32 17.35
C SER A 513 -12.57 -12.44 17.63
N ARG A 514 -13.15 -12.51 18.83
CA ARG A 514 -14.25 -11.63 19.23
C ARG A 514 -13.81 -10.17 19.32
N GLY A 515 -12.63 -9.92 19.89
CA GLY A 515 -12.04 -8.58 19.93
C GLY A 515 -11.80 -8.01 18.53
N ASN A 516 -11.28 -8.83 17.61
CA ASN A 516 -11.07 -8.44 16.22
C ASN A 516 -12.38 -8.18 15.46
N SER A 517 -13.43 -8.94 15.78
CA SER A 517 -14.77 -8.68 15.24
C SER A 517 -15.32 -7.33 15.69
N ALA A 518 -15.29 -7.05 17.01
CA ALA A 518 -15.73 -5.77 17.56
C ALA A 518 -14.98 -4.60 16.91
N LEU A 519 -13.66 -4.75 16.75
CA LEU A 519 -12.82 -3.76 16.10
C LEU A 519 -13.15 -3.58 14.61
N ALA A 520 -13.37 -4.65 13.86
CA ALA A 520 -13.73 -4.57 12.45
C ALA A 520 -15.12 -3.91 12.25
N HIS A 521 -16.07 -4.14 13.16
CA HIS A 521 -17.34 -3.42 13.18
C HIS A 521 -17.16 -1.93 13.42
N GLN A 522 -16.27 -1.57 14.35
CA GLN A 522 -15.92 -0.18 14.63
C GLN A 522 -15.32 0.50 13.38
N LEU A 523 -14.32 -0.11 12.76
CA LEU A 523 -13.66 0.38 11.53
C LEU A 523 -14.62 0.47 10.32
N ALA A 524 -15.65 -0.37 10.27
CA ALA A 524 -16.70 -0.28 9.25
C ALA A 524 -17.65 0.92 9.44
N GLY A 525 -17.38 1.82 10.40
CA GLY A 525 -18.22 2.98 10.69
C GLY A 525 -19.39 2.70 11.65
N HIS A 526 -19.43 1.50 12.27
CA HIS A 526 -20.50 1.09 13.19
C HIS A 526 -20.08 1.14 14.67
N ALA A 527 -19.28 2.14 15.06
CA ALA A 527 -18.73 2.26 16.42
C ALA A 527 -19.79 2.14 17.54
N ALA A 528 -20.98 2.75 17.35
CA ALA A 528 -22.07 2.65 18.33
C ALA A 528 -22.60 1.22 18.51
N SER A 529 -22.67 0.44 17.43
CA SER A 529 -23.06 -0.98 17.47
C SER A 529 -21.92 -1.89 17.95
N ALA A 530 -20.67 -1.43 17.86
CA ALA A 530 -19.50 -2.15 18.34
C ALA A 530 -19.29 -2.04 19.85
N ILE A 531 -19.77 -0.98 20.52
CA ILE A 531 -19.62 -0.78 21.97
C ILE A 531 -20.12 -1.99 22.79
N PRO A 532 -21.34 -2.53 22.59
CA PRO A 532 -21.79 -3.72 23.31
C PRO A 532 -20.90 -4.95 23.09
N LEU A 533 -20.32 -5.09 21.89
CA LEU A 533 -19.36 -6.16 21.58
C LEU A 533 -18.06 -5.94 22.36
N HIS A 534 -17.52 -4.72 22.38
CA HIS A 534 -16.34 -4.37 23.17
C HIS A 534 -16.56 -4.56 24.67
N GLU A 535 -17.72 -4.19 25.21
CA GLU A 535 -18.08 -4.42 26.62
C GLU A 535 -18.11 -5.91 26.95
N GLN A 536 -18.71 -6.73 26.08
CA GLN A 536 -18.73 -8.18 26.26
C GLN A 536 -17.32 -8.78 26.20
N VAL A 537 -16.50 -8.37 25.21
CA VAL A 537 -15.12 -8.83 25.08
C VAL A 537 -14.29 -8.43 26.31
N LEU A 538 -14.46 -7.21 26.82
CA LEU A 538 -13.80 -6.76 28.04
C LEU A 538 -14.21 -7.61 29.25
N ALA A 539 -15.51 -7.86 29.44
CA ALA A 539 -16.00 -8.68 30.53
C ALA A 539 -15.47 -10.11 30.47
N ASP A 540 -15.36 -10.70 29.27
CA ASP A 540 -14.78 -12.01 29.08
C ASP A 540 -13.27 -12.03 29.40
N HIS A 541 -12.51 -11.01 28.96
CA HIS A 541 -11.08 -10.90 29.28
C HIS A 541 -10.82 -10.68 30.78
N GLU A 542 -11.60 -9.81 31.43
CA GLU A 542 -11.51 -9.58 32.88
C GLU A 542 -11.80 -10.86 33.68
N ARG A 543 -12.78 -11.66 33.23
CA ARG A 543 -13.14 -12.93 33.88
C ARG A 543 -12.08 -14.01 33.67
N VAL A 544 -11.48 -14.11 32.48
CA VAL A 544 -10.58 -15.22 32.11
C VAL A 544 -9.11 -14.91 32.43
N LEU A 545 -8.63 -13.72 32.04
CA LEU A 545 -7.22 -13.31 32.18
C LEU A 545 -6.98 -12.41 33.39
N GLY A 546 -8.03 -11.79 33.92
CA GLY A 546 -7.97 -10.82 35.01
C GLY A 546 -7.88 -9.37 34.51
N PRO A 547 -8.21 -8.39 35.38
CA PRO A 547 -8.27 -6.97 35.00
C PRO A 547 -6.90 -6.35 34.68
N ASP A 548 -5.82 -6.93 35.20
CA ASP A 548 -4.45 -6.41 35.07
C ASP A 548 -3.69 -6.98 33.86
N HIS A 549 -4.28 -7.95 33.16
CA HIS A 549 -3.60 -8.61 32.06
C HIS A 549 -3.40 -7.65 30.88
N PRO A 550 -2.24 -7.65 30.20
CA PRO A 550 -1.96 -6.74 29.08
C PRO A 550 -3.05 -6.71 28.00
N GLU A 551 -3.56 -7.88 27.60
CA GLU A 551 -4.68 -7.99 26.64
C GLU A 551 -5.99 -7.39 27.19
N THR A 552 -6.28 -7.53 28.48
CA THR A 552 -7.47 -6.91 29.09
C THR A 552 -7.37 -5.38 29.04
N LEU A 553 -6.19 -4.84 29.33
CA LEU A 553 -5.92 -3.39 29.23
C LEU A 553 -5.97 -2.89 27.78
N LEU A 554 -5.54 -3.71 26.83
CA LEU A 554 -5.68 -3.43 25.40
C LEU A 554 -7.14 -3.33 24.97
N VAL A 555 -7.95 -4.34 25.31
CA VAL A 555 -9.39 -4.37 25.02
C VAL A 555 -10.12 -3.19 25.67
N ARG A 556 -9.76 -2.82 26.92
CA ARG A 556 -10.31 -1.64 27.59
C ARG A 556 -9.94 -0.34 26.88
N GLY A 557 -8.72 -0.24 26.35
CA GLY A 557 -8.29 0.87 25.49
C GLY A 557 -9.07 0.95 24.18
N ASN A 558 -9.34 -0.19 23.53
CA ASN A 558 -10.17 -0.24 22.32
C ASN A 558 -11.61 0.21 22.59
N LEU A 559 -12.21 -0.23 23.71
CA LEU A 559 -13.51 0.25 24.15
C LEU A 559 -13.52 1.78 24.36
N ALA A 560 -12.46 2.34 24.95
CA ALA A 560 -12.32 3.78 25.08
C ALA A 560 -12.25 4.47 23.72
N GLY A 561 -11.55 3.87 22.74
CA GLY A 561 -11.54 4.32 21.35
C GLY A 561 -12.94 4.35 20.73
N ALA A 562 -13.74 3.30 20.92
CA ALA A 562 -15.12 3.24 20.44
C ALA A 562 -16.00 4.33 21.07
N HIS A 563 -15.86 4.57 22.38
CA HIS A 563 -16.55 5.69 23.06
C HIS A 563 -16.12 7.06 22.51
N ARG A 564 -14.82 7.23 22.21
CA ARG A 564 -14.29 8.47 21.63
C ARG A 564 -14.90 8.73 20.25
N GLU A 565 -14.98 7.71 19.41
CA GLU A 565 -15.54 7.81 18.06
C GLU A 565 -17.03 8.13 18.02
N VAL A 566 -17.83 7.64 18.98
CA VAL A 566 -19.25 8.04 19.09
C VAL A 566 -19.44 9.38 19.81
N GLY A 567 -18.36 10.03 20.21
CA GLY A 567 -18.37 11.32 20.91
C GLY A 567 -18.66 11.26 22.41
N ASP A 568 -18.71 10.08 23.03
CA ASP A 568 -18.74 9.93 24.50
C ASP A 568 -17.34 10.07 25.09
N LEU A 569 -16.77 11.25 24.88
CA LEU A 569 -15.39 11.58 25.23
C LEU A 569 -15.13 11.49 26.75
N ARG A 570 -16.15 11.74 27.58
CA ARG A 570 -16.04 11.60 29.04
C ARG A 570 -15.77 10.15 29.43
N ARG A 571 -16.55 9.21 28.87
CA ARG A 571 -16.36 7.79 29.13
C ARG A 571 -15.02 7.29 28.59
N ALA A 572 -14.59 7.80 27.43
CA ALA A 572 -13.27 7.49 26.88
C ALA A 572 -12.14 7.93 27.82
N VAL A 573 -12.20 9.15 28.38
CA VAL A 573 -11.22 9.64 29.37
C VAL A 573 -11.20 8.76 30.62
N GLU A 574 -12.36 8.44 31.21
CA GLU A 574 -12.44 7.59 32.41
C GLU A 574 -11.75 6.23 32.18
N LEU A 575 -12.00 5.61 31.02
CA LEU A 575 -11.41 4.32 30.66
C LEU A 575 -9.89 4.45 30.42
N LEU A 576 -9.44 5.48 29.72
CA LEU A 576 -8.01 5.69 29.43
C LEU A 576 -7.19 6.08 30.66
N GLU A 577 -7.75 6.86 31.59
CA GLU A 577 -7.13 7.15 32.89
C GLU A 577 -6.94 5.86 33.69
N ALA A 578 -7.95 4.96 33.70
CA ALA A 578 -7.83 3.65 34.35
C ALA A 578 -6.79 2.76 33.66
N VAL A 579 -6.79 2.68 32.33
CA VAL A 579 -5.78 1.91 31.56
C VAL A 579 -4.38 2.44 31.83
N LEU A 580 -4.18 3.75 31.83
CA LEU A 580 -2.87 4.36 32.09
C LEU A 580 -2.39 4.03 33.50
N ALA A 581 -3.24 4.19 34.52
CA ALA A 581 -2.88 3.88 35.90
C ALA A 581 -2.51 2.39 36.07
N ASP A 582 -3.26 1.48 35.44
CA ASP A 582 -2.97 0.05 35.49
C ASP A 582 -1.67 -0.30 34.73
N ARG A 583 -1.43 0.30 33.56
CA ARG A 583 -0.18 0.08 32.80
C ARG A 583 1.04 0.63 33.52
N GLU A 584 0.95 1.80 34.14
CA GLU A 584 2.03 2.36 34.97
C GLU A 584 2.36 1.45 36.16
N ARG A 585 1.35 0.87 36.80
CA ARG A 585 1.54 -0.06 37.93
C ARG A 585 2.12 -1.40 37.49
N VAL A 586 1.63 -1.97 36.39
CA VAL A 586 1.98 -3.34 35.95
C VAL A 586 3.26 -3.38 35.12
N SER A 587 3.39 -2.47 34.16
CA SER A 587 4.48 -2.46 33.16
C SER A 587 5.53 -1.37 33.44
N GLY A 588 5.18 -0.36 34.24
CA GLY A 588 6.03 0.79 34.51
C GLY A 588 5.74 2.00 33.60
N PRO A 589 6.19 3.21 33.99
CA PRO A 589 5.90 4.46 33.29
C PRO A 589 6.58 4.60 31.92
N GLU A 590 7.69 3.90 31.70
CA GLU A 590 8.51 3.98 30.48
C GLU A 590 8.22 2.83 29.49
N HIS A 591 7.30 1.92 29.83
CA HIS A 591 6.94 0.83 28.94
C HIS A 591 6.23 1.36 27.68
N ARG A 592 6.54 0.79 26.52
CA ARG A 592 5.98 1.22 25.21
C ARG A 592 4.47 1.41 25.27
N ASP A 593 3.75 0.41 25.77
CA ASP A 593 2.30 0.47 25.80
C ASP A 593 1.75 1.49 26.82
N THR A 594 2.52 1.82 27.86
CA THR A 594 2.18 2.89 28.81
C THR A 594 2.26 4.23 28.11
N LEU A 595 3.32 4.46 27.32
CA LEU A 595 3.48 5.66 26.51
C LEU A 595 2.39 5.78 25.44
N ASN A 596 1.97 4.66 24.82
CA ASN A 596 0.83 4.64 23.91
C ASN A 596 -0.48 5.01 24.63
N ALA A 597 -0.73 4.50 25.85
CA ALA A 597 -1.89 4.89 26.65
C ALA A 597 -1.88 6.39 27.00
N ARG A 598 -0.71 6.96 27.31
CA ARG A 598 -0.56 8.41 27.53
C ARG A 598 -0.89 9.22 26.27
N ASN A 599 -0.40 8.80 25.11
CA ASN A 599 -0.73 9.44 23.83
C ASN A 599 -2.24 9.38 23.56
N ASN A 600 -2.88 8.22 23.74
CA ASN A 600 -4.32 8.09 23.50
C ASN A 600 -5.16 8.94 24.48
N LEU A 601 -4.72 9.07 25.73
CA LEU A 601 -5.32 9.97 26.70
C LEU A 601 -5.14 11.45 26.29
N ALA A 602 -3.95 11.83 25.80
CA ALA A 602 -3.68 13.18 25.30
C ALA A 602 -4.56 13.53 24.09
N ILE A 603 -4.72 12.60 23.14
CA ILE A 603 -5.65 12.72 22.01
C ILE A 603 -7.08 12.95 22.52
N THR A 604 -7.52 12.15 23.49
CA THR A 604 -8.89 12.28 24.02
C THR A 604 -9.10 13.60 24.77
N TYR A 605 -8.08 14.12 25.47
CA TYR A 605 -8.14 15.46 26.04
C TYR A 605 -8.18 16.56 24.97
N ASP A 606 -7.44 16.42 23.88
CA ASP A 606 -7.51 17.35 22.74
C ASP A 606 -8.91 17.31 22.07
N ASP A 607 -9.48 16.12 21.89
CA ASP A 607 -10.86 15.95 21.40
C ASP A 607 -11.88 16.60 22.34
N MET A 608 -11.66 16.52 23.66
CA MET A 608 -12.41 17.24 24.69
C MET A 608 -12.14 18.76 24.73
N GLY A 609 -11.25 19.29 23.88
CA GLY A 609 -10.85 20.69 23.92
C GLY A 609 -10.07 21.09 25.18
N ASP A 610 -9.64 20.12 25.99
CA ASP A 610 -8.84 20.34 27.20
C ASP A 610 -7.35 20.38 26.85
N LEU A 611 -6.99 21.41 26.08
CA LEU A 611 -5.64 21.64 25.62
C LEU A 611 -4.65 21.84 26.77
N GLY A 612 -5.14 22.31 27.93
CA GLY A 612 -4.36 22.49 29.14
C GLY A 612 -3.85 21.18 29.76
N ARG A 613 -4.57 20.07 29.57
CA ARG A 613 -4.09 18.72 29.93
C ARG A 613 -3.45 17.98 28.77
N ALA A 614 -3.93 18.18 27.53
CA ALA A 614 -3.40 17.48 26.36
C ALA A 614 -1.95 17.85 26.05
N ILE A 615 -1.62 19.14 25.95
CA ILE A 615 -0.29 19.62 25.53
C ILE A 615 0.81 19.17 26.50
N PRO A 616 0.69 19.35 27.83
CA PRO A 616 1.73 18.87 28.75
C PRO A 616 1.93 17.36 28.70
N LEU A 617 0.86 16.59 28.47
CA LEU A 617 0.94 15.13 28.36
C LEU A 617 1.66 14.70 27.08
N TYR A 618 1.40 15.38 25.96
CA TYR A 618 2.15 15.20 24.70
C TYR A 618 3.63 15.55 24.87
N GLU A 619 3.95 16.72 25.44
CA GLU A 619 5.32 17.18 25.66
C GLU A 619 6.12 16.20 26.54
N ALA A 620 5.52 15.74 27.66
CA ALA A 620 6.16 14.78 28.55
C ALA A 620 6.38 13.41 27.88
N THR A 621 5.36 12.90 27.18
CA THR A 621 5.44 11.59 26.49
C THR A 621 6.45 11.64 25.34
N LEU A 622 6.58 12.78 24.65
CA LEU A 622 7.56 12.97 23.59
C LEU A 622 8.98 13.00 24.13
N ALA A 623 9.22 13.71 25.23
CA ALA A 623 10.53 13.72 25.88
C ALA A 623 10.96 12.29 26.31
N ASP A 624 10.02 11.49 26.82
CA ASP A 624 10.28 10.09 27.16
C ASP A 624 10.58 9.23 25.91
N LEU A 625 9.79 9.32 24.85
CA LEU A 625 10.02 8.58 23.60
C LEU A 625 11.34 8.96 22.93
N GLU A 626 11.67 10.25 22.85
CA GLU A 626 12.93 10.71 22.27
C GLU A 626 14.14 10.23 23.06
N ARG A 627 14.04 10.18 24.39
CA ARG A 627 15.09 9.64 25.26
C ARG A 627 15.26 8.13 25.09
N LEU A 628 14.15 7.39 24.95
CA LEU A 628 14.15 5.92 24.93
C LEU A 628 14.46 5.33 23.55
N LEU A 629 13.85 5.88 22.50
CA LEU A 629 13.87 5.35 21.14
C LEU A 629 14.65 6.25 20.17
N GLY A 630 14.94 7.48 20.57
CA GLY A 630 15.58 8.48 19.72
C GLY A 630 14.57 9.42 19.06
N ALA A 631 15.08 10.59 18.66
CA ALA A 631 14.35 11.65 17.97
C ALA A 631 13.78 11.20 16.62
N ASP A 632 14.46 10.29 15.93
CA ASP A 632 14.15 9.84 14.58
C ASP A 632 13.19 8.64 14.58
N HIS A 633 12.88 8.06 15.74
CA HIS A 633 12.01 6.89 15.80
C HIS A 633 10.59 7.23 15.32
N PRO A 634 9.93 6.36 14.51
CA PRO A 634 8.59 6.63 13.97
C PRO A 634 7.55 7.04 15.02
N ASN A 635 7.53 6.40 16.19
CA ASN A 635 6.64 6.79 17.30
C ASN A 635 6.94 8.20 17.84
N SER A 636 8.20 8.62 17.90
CA SER A 636 8.57 9.99 18.30
C SER A 636 8.06 10.99 17.26
N LEU A 637 8.22 10.69 15.97
CA LEU A 637 7.72 11.52 14.88
C LEU A 637 6.19 11.59 14.83
N LEU A 638 5.50 10.48 15.12
CA LEU A 638 4.04 10.44 15.29
C LEU A 638 3.60 11.37 16.41
N LEU A 639 4.24 11.28 17.57
CA LEU A 639 3.87 12.09 18.72
C LEU A 639 4.19 13.58 18.50
N ARG A 640 5.29 13.92 17.82
CA ARG A 640 5.57 15.31 17.39
C ARG A 640 4.48 15.86 16.48
N ASN A 641 4.01 15.07 15.51
CA ASN A 641 2.91 15.48 14.63
C ASN A 641 1.62 15.73 15.44
N ASN A 642 1.31 14.87 16.42
CA ASN A 642 0.14 15.06 17.28
C ASN A 642 0.27 16.28 18.20
N LEU A 643 1.47 16.53 18.76
CA LEU A 643 1.76 17.75 19.51
C LEU A 643 1.62 19.01 18.64
N ALA A 644 2.09 18.97 17.39
CA ALA A 644 1.92 20.07 16.44
C ALA A 644 0.44 20.32 16.13
N SER A 645 -0.36 19.27 15.99
CA SER A 645 -1.83 19.37 15.87
C SER A 645 -2.46 19.97 17.13
N ALA A 646 -2.00 19.62 18.32
CA ALA A 646 -2.51 20.20 19.56
C ALA A 646 -2.17 21.71 19.68
N TYR A 647 -0.97 22.11 19.25
CA TYR A 647 -0.62 23.53 19.14
C TYR A 647 -1.46 24.25 18.09
N GLU A 648 -1.76 23.61 16.96
CA GLU A 648 -2.68 24.13 15.94
C GLU A 648 -4.09 24.33 16.53
N SER A 649 -4.63 23.34 17.24
CA SER A 649 -5.92 23.41 17.95
C SER A 649 -5.94 24.53 19.01
N ALA A 650 -4.79 24.80 19.65
CA ALA A 650 -4.61 25.91 20.58
C ALA A 650 -4.41 27.27 19.87
N GLY A 651 -4.41 27.30 18.54
CA GLY A 651 -4.13 28.49 17.72
C GLY A 651 -2.69 29.01 17.84
N ASP A 652 -1.78 28.23 18.44
CA ASP A 652 -0.37 28.53 18.52
C ASP A 652 0.34 28.09 17.22
N LEU A 653 -0.05 28.73 16.13
CA LEU A 653 0.48 28.46 14.80
C LEU A 653 2.00 28.71 14.70
N GLY A 654 2.53 29.58 15.57
CA GLY A 654 3.96 29.88 15.68
C GLY A 654 4.78 28.70 16.19
N ARG A 655 4.22 27.83 17.04
CA ARG A 655 4.83 26.54 17.41
C ARG A 655 4.40 25.39 16.50
N ALA A 656 3.16 25.37 16.04
CA ALA A 656 2.63 24.28 15.23
C ALA A 656 3.34 24.15 13.87
N ILE A 657 3.45 25.23 13.09
CA ILE A 657 4.00 25.18 11.72
C ILE A 657 5.47 24.73 11.72
N PRO A 658 6.40 25.31 12.53
CA PRO A 658 7.78 24.84 12.55
C PRO A 658 7.92 23.38 13.02
N LEU A 659 7.05 22.93 13.93
CA LEU A 659 7.05 21.54 14.39
C LEU A 659 6.55 20.59 13.28
N PHE A 660 5.53 20.97 12.50
CA PHE A 660 5.11 20.23 11.31
C PHE A 660 6.20 20.22 10.23
N GLU A 661 6.85 21.35 9.95
CA GLU A 661 7.93 21.44 8.96
C GLU A 661 9.10 20.53 9.33
N SER A 662 9.60 20.63 10.57
CA SER A 662 10.70 19.76 11.05
C SER A 662 10.31 18.27 11.09
N THR A 663 9.09 17.95 11.52
CA THR A 663 8.60 16.56 11.52
C THR A 663 8.48 16.00 10.10
N LEU A 664 8.04 16.81 9.14
CA LEU A 664 7.99 16.42 7.73
C LEU A 664 9.39 16.19 7.17
N GLU A 665 10.34 17.09 7.42
CA GLU A 665 11.73 16.92 6.99
C GLU A 665 12.36 15.63 7.56
N ASP A 666 12.14 15.36 8.85
CA ASP A 666 12.61 14.14 9.49
C ASP A 666 11.92 12.88 8.93
N ARG A 667 10.60 12.91 8.71
CA ARG A 667 9.87 11.80 8.07
C ARG A 667 10.30 11.57 6.64
N GLU A 668 10.56 12.62 5.86
CA GLU A 668 11.11 12.49 4.51
C GLU A 668 12.52 11.87 4.51
N ARG A 669 13.34 12.21 5.51
CA ARG A 669 14.67 11.65 5.70
C ARG A 669 14.64 10.18 6.16
N VAL A 670 13.77 9.84 7.12
CA VAL A 670 13.74 8.55 7.83
C VAL A 670 12.77 7.53 7.23
N LEU A 671 11.67 7.99 6.63
CA LEU A 671 10.64 7.14 6.02
C LEU A 671 10.63 7.23 4.49
N GLY A 672 11.19 8.30 3.94
CA GLY A 672 11.12 8.61 2.52
C GLY A 672 9.91 9.45 2.16
N ALA A 673 9.99 10.10 1.00
CA ALA A 673 8.98 11.04 0.51
C ALA A 673 7.63 10.40 0.16
N ASP A 674 7.60 9.09 -0.05
CA ASP A 674 6.45 8.31 -0.54
C ASP A 674 5.75 7.52 0.58
N HIS A 675 6.28 7.56 1.81
CA HIS A 675 5.68 6.83 2.92
C HIS A 675 4.33 7.48 3.32
N PRO A 676 3.26 6.70 3.58
CA PRO A 676 1.95 7.22 3.94
C PRO A 676 1.99 8.27 5.07
N ASP A 677 2.74 8.00 6.15
CA ASP A 677 2.92 8.96 7.25
C ASP A 677 3.58 10.28 6.83
N THR A 678 4.52 10.23 5.88
CA THR A 678 5.16 11.43 5.33
C THR A 678 4.15 12.24 4.53
N LEU A 679 3.35 11.56 3.70
CA LEU A 679 2.28 12.19 2.93
C LEU A 679 1.23 12.82 3.85
N MET A 680 0.86 12.13 4.94
CA MET A 680 -0.06 12.65 5.95
C MET A 680 0.51 13.89 6.67
N SER A 681 1.81 13.93 6.95
CA SER A 681 2.47 15.14 7.47
C SER A 681 2.38 16.32 6.50
N ARG A 682 2.49 16.09 5.18
CA ARG A 682 2.28 17.16 4.18
C ARG A 682 0.85 17.69 4.21
N ASN A 683 -0.14 16.80 4.32
CA ASN A 683 -1.55 17.18 4.47
C ASN A 683 -1.78 18.02 5.75
N ASN A 684 -1.17 17.64 6.87
CA ASN A 684 -1.29 18.37 8.13
C ASN A 684 -0.61 19.75 8.06
N LEU A 685 0.57 19.84 7.44
CA LEU A 685 1.24 21.12 7.21
C LEU A 685 0.41 22.05 6.30
N ALA A 686 -0.21 21.50 5.24
CA ALA A 686 -1.11 22.25 4.37
C ALA A 686 -2.33 22.80 5.16
N LYS A 687 -2.90 21.98 6.05
CA LYS A 687 -3.98 22.39 6.96
C LYS A 687 -3.55 23.51 7.90
N ALA A 688 -2.37 23.40 8.50
CA ALA A 688 -1.83 24.44 9.38
C ALA A 688 -1.65 25.78 8.65
N HIS A 689 -1.14 25.76 7.40
CA HIS A 689 -1.06 26.95 6.56
C HIS A 689 -2.44 27.52 6.20
N ARG A 690 -3.43 26.67 5.91
CA ARG A 690 -4.81 27.10 5.67
C ARG A 690 -5.38 27.82 6.89
N ASN A 691 -5.16 27.25 8.08
CA ASN A 691 -5.62 27.83 9.35
C ASN A 691 -4.87 29.12 9.71
N ALA A 692 -3.63 29.30 9.24
CA ALA A 692 -2.91 30.57 9.31
C ALA A 692 -3.39 31.63 8.30
N GLY A 693 -4.25 31.24 7.35
CA GLY A 693 -4.74 32.09 6.25
C GLY A 693 -3.77 32.23 5.08
N ASP A 694 -2.66 31.47 5.05
CA ASP A 694 -1.77 31.36 3.88
C ASP A 694 -2.37 30.35 2.88
N LEU A 695 -3.53 30.72 2.32
CA LEU A 695 -4.34 29.87 1.45
C LEU A 695 -3.60 29.46 0.17
N ASP A 696 -2.77 30.35 -0.37
CA ASP A 696 -1.97 30.06 -1.57
C ASP A 696 -0.93 28.96 -1.31
N ARG A 697 -0.25 29.01 -0.16
CA ARG A 697 0.70 27.95 0.23
C ARG A 697 -0.03 26.66 0.58
N ALA A 698 -1.16 26.75 1.28
CA ALA A 698 -1.99 25.59 1.59
C ALA A 698 -2.46 24.85 0.33
N ILE A 699 -3.00 25.57 -0.66
CA ILE A 699 -3.45 24.98 -1.94
C ILE A 699 -2.29 24.27 -2.66
N ARG A 700 -1.12 24.91 -2.77
CA ARG A 700 0.04 24.29 -3.42
C ARG A 700 0.47 22.99 -2.72
N LEU A 701 0.48 23.00 -1.38
CA LEU A 701 0.83 21.81 -0.59
C LEU A 701 -0.22 20.71 -0.73
N TYR A 702 -1.52 21.05 -0.70
CA TYR A 702 -2.60 20.08 -0.89
C TYR A 702 -2.61 19.49 -2.30
N GLU A 703 -2.41 20.28 -3.36
CA GLU A 703 -2.28 19.77 -4.72
C GLU A 703 -1.09 18.83 -4.86
N ALA A 704 0.04 19.15 -4.21
CA ALA A 704 1.21 18.29 -4.19
C ALA A 704 0.96 16.99 -3.42
N ALA A 705 0.38 17.08 -2.22
CA ALA A 705 0.01 15.92 -1.42
C ALA A 705 -0.97 15.02 -2.17
N LEU A 706 -2.04 15.57 -2.76
CA LEU A 706 -3.03 14.79 -3.51
C LEU A 706 -2.38 14.03 -4.68
N ARG A 707 -1.50 14.70 -5.44
CA ARG A 707 -0.75 14.06 -6.53
C ARG A 707 0.12 12.91 -6.04
N ASP A 708 0.73 13.02 -4.86
CA ASP A 708 1.52 11.94 -4.28
C ASP A 708 0.65 10.81 -3.70
N PHE A 709 -0.46 11.13 -3.06
CA PHE A 709 -1.42 10.16 -2.53
C PHE A 709 -2.05 9.33 -3.65
N GLU A 710 -2.58 9.97 -4.71
CA GLU A 710 -3.14 9.27 -5.89
C GLU A 710 -2.13 8.36 -6.57
N ARG A 711 -0.85 8.74 -6.49
CA ARG A 711 0.26 8.04 -7.10
C ARG A 711 0.76 6.86 -6.29
N VAL A 712 0.70 6.95 -4.95
CA VAL A 712 1.24 5.95 -4.02
C VAL A 712 0.15 4.97 -3.56
N LEU A 713 -1.02 5.48 -3.16
CA LEU A 713 -2.13 4.70 -2.61
C LEU A 713 -3.25 4.47 -3.64
N GLY A 714 -3.27 5.25 -4.71
CA GLY A 714 -4.32 5.21 -5.72
C GLY A 714 -5.44 6.23 -5.44
N PRO A 715 -6.28 6.51 -6.45
CA PRO A 715 -7.32 7.54 -6.38
C PRO A 715 -8.51 7.18 -5.47
N ASP A 716 -8.69 5.89 -5.18
CA ASP A 716 -9.83 5.34 -4.43
C ASP A 716 -9.50 5.11 -2.94
N ASP A 717 -8.25 5.30 -2.54
CA ASP A 717 -7.80 5.10 -1.16
C ASP A 717 -8.43 6.14 -0.21
N GLN A 718 -8.75 5.72 1.01
CA GLN A 718 -9.41 6.57 2.00
C GLN A 718 -8.60 7.83 2.33
N ASP A 719 -7.28 7.71 2.46
CA ASP A 719 -6.40 8.85 2.75
C ASP A 719 -6.31 9.79 1.55
N THR A 720 -6.30 9.25 0.33
CA THR A 720 -6.37 10.06 -0.90
C THR A 720 -7.66 10.89 -0.93
N LEU A 721 -8.80 10.28 -0.63
CA LEU A 721 -10.10 10.97 -0.59
C LEU A 721 -10.17 12.02 0.53
N ILE A 722 -9.48 11.79 1.65
CA ILE A 722 -9.28 12.78 2.71
C ILE A 722 -8.56 14.03 2.19
N VAL A 723 -7.42 13.87 1.53
CA VAL A 723 -6.64 15.00 1.04
C VAL A 723 -7.40 15.75 -0.04
N ARG A 724 -8.12 15.04 -0.90
CA ARG A 724 -9.00 15.63 -1.93
C ARG A 724 -10.09 16.51 -1.31
N ASN A 725 -10.75 16.05 -0.24
CA ASN A 725 -11.73 16.84 0.50
C ASN A 725 -11.10 18.08 1.18
N ASN A 726 -9.88 17.94 1.70
CA ASN A 726 -9.16 19.07 2.31
C ASN A 726 -8.75 20.14 1.28
N LEU A 727 -8.34 19.71 0.08
CA LEU A 727 -8.08 20.59 -1.06
C LEU A 727 -9.35 21.33 -1.51
N ALA A 728 -10.47 20.62 -1.65
CA ALA A 728 -11.77 21.22 -1.98
C ALA A 728 -12.16 22.29 -0.94
N ASN A 729 -11.93 22.00 0.35
CA ASN A 729 -12.10 22.98 1.42
C ASN A 729 -11.17 24.19 1.25
N ALA A 730 -9.90 24.00 0.91
CA ALA A 730 -8.98 25.12 0.67
C ALA A 730 -9.43 26.02 -0.51
N TYR A 731 -9.93 25.44 -1.61
CA TYR A 731 -10.55 26.18 -2.70
C TYR A 731 -11.80 26.95 -2.24
N ARG A 732 -12.65 26.33 -1.43
CA ARG A 732 -13.82 26.99 -0.85
C ARG A 732 -13.43 28.17 0.04
N CYS A 733 -12.37 28.06 0.85
CA CYS A 733 -11.89 29.15 1.71
C CYS A 733 -11.40 30.37 0.92
N VAL A 734 -10.75 30.18 -0.23
CA VAL A 734 -10.31 31.29 -1.10
C VAL A 734 -11.45 31.83 -1.98
N GLY A 735 -12.63 31.19 -1.95
CA GLY A 735 -13.81 31.57 -2.73
C GLY A 735 -13.80 31.03 -4.16
N ASP A 736 -12.89 30.11 -4.49
CA ASP A 736 -12.83 29.42 -5.77
C ASP A 736 -13.83 28.26 -5.81
N LEU A 737 -15.10 28.62 -5.85
CA LEU A 737 -16.21 27.68 -5.77
C LEU A 737 -16.36 26.83 -7.05
N ASP A 738 -15.88 27.35 -8.18
CA ASP A 738 -15.86 26.63 -9.46
C ASP A 738 -14.94 25.40 -9.42
N ARG A 739 -13.84 25.45 -8.66
CA ARG A 739 -13.00 24.26 -8.39
C ARG A 739 -13.46 23.46 -7.18
N ALA A 740 -13.98 24.12 -6.14
CA ALA A 740 -14.35 23.44 -4.90
C ALA A 740 -15.54 22.48 -5.07
N ILE A 741 -16.64 22.94 -5.68
CA ILE A 741 -17.90 22.17 -5.76
C ILE A 741 -17.73 20.87 -6.57
N PRO A 742 -17.16 20.89 -7.81
CA PRO A 742 -16.97 19.64 -8.56
C PRO A 742 -16.05 18.65 -7.83
N LEU A 743 -15.05 19.15 -7.10
CA LEU A 743 -14.14 18.31 -6.34
C LEU A 743 -14.85 17.66 -5.14
N PHE A 744 -15.72 18.38 -4.44
CA PHE A 744 -16.57 17.80 -3.39
C PHE A 744 -17.56 16.77 -3.95
N GLU A 745 -18.21 17.06 -5.08
CA GLU A 745 -19.17 16.14 -5.72
C GLU A 745 -18.49 14.81 -6.10
N SER A 746 -17.36 14.87 -6.82
CA SER A 746 -16.59 13.67 -7.18
C SER A 746 -16.05 12.92 -5.95
N THR A 747 -15.59 13.63 -4.91
CA THR A 747 -15.11 12.99 -3.67
C THR A 747 -16.23 12.28 -2.94
N LEU A 748 -17.44 12.86 -2.92
CA LEU A 748 -18.62 12.24 -2.31
C LEU A 748 -19.03 10.97 -3.08
N GLU A 749 -19.09 11.03 -4.40
CA GLU A 749 -19.42 9.86 -5.24
C GLU A 749 -18.42 8.71 -5.03
N ASP A 750 -17.12 9.01 -4.97
CA ASP A 750 -16.09 8.01 -4.71
C ASP A 750 -16.20 7.43 -3.30
N ARG A 751 -16.43 8.27 -2.28
CA ARG A 751 -16.63 7.81 -0.90
C ARG A 751 -17.89 6.95 -0.76
N GLU A 752 -18.99 7.30 -1.41
CA GLU A 752 -20.22 6.50 -1.43
C GLU A 752 -19.99 5.13 -2.08
N ARG A 753 -19.19 5.08 -3.14
CA ARG A 753 -18.83 3.82 -3.83
C ARG A 753 -17.88 2.95 -2.99
N VAL A 754 -16.87 3.54 -2.37
CA VAL A 754 -15.78 2.82 -1.67
C VAL A 754 -16.16 2.47 -0.23
N LEU A 755 -16.64 3.45 0.54
CA LEU A 755 -16.93 3.31 1.97
C LEU A 755 -18.42 3.03 2.24
N GLY A 756 -19.30 3.35 1.28
CA GLY A 756 -20.74 3.28 1.45
C GLY A 756 -21.34 4.61 1.92
N ALA A 757 -22.66 4.73 1.73
CA ALA A 757 -23.43 5.94 2.06
C ALA A 757 -23.49 6.25 3.56
N ASP A 758 -23.40 5.23 4.40
CA ASP A 758 -23.55 5.32 5.86
C ASP A 758 -22.22 5.58 6.57
N HIS A 759 -21.07 5.54 5.87
CA HIS A 759 -19.79 5.74 6.51
C HIS A 759 -19.65 7.19 7.02
N PRO A 760 -19.11 7.43 8.23
CA PRO A 760 -18.99 8.77 8.80
C PRO A 760 -18.29 9.79 7.89
N ASP A 761 -17.22 9.39 7.18
CA ASP A 761 -16.51 10.27 6.24
C ASP A 761 -17.36 10.64 5.01
N THR A 762 -18.22 9.73 4.54
CA THR A 762 -19.17 10.01 3.46
C THR A 762 -20.19 11.03 3.91
N LEU A 763 -20.74 10.87 5.12
CA LEU A 763 -21.67 11.81 5.72
C LEU A 763 -21.02 13.20 5.92
N LEU A 764 -19.78 13.27 6.40
CA LEU A 764 -19.02 14.51 6.52
C LEU A 764 -18.82 15.21 5.17
N SER A 765 -18.59 14.45 4.09
CA SER A 765 -18.48 15.00 2.74
C SER A 765 -19.77 15.69 2.27
N ARG A 766 -20.94 15.13 2.64
CA ARG A 766 -22.23 15.76 2.35
C ARG A 766 -22.41 17.09 3.08
N ASN A 767 -21.97 17.17 4.34
CA ASN A 767 -21.95 18.43 5.10
C ASN A 767 -21.04 19.46 4.44
N ASP A 768 -19.84 19.07 4.02
CA ASP A 768 -18.87 19.97 3.39
C ASP A 768 -19.37 20.48 2.02
N LEU A 769 -19.99 19.61 1.22
CA LEU A 769 -20.63 19.98 -0.04
C LEU A 769 -21.81 20.94 0.18
N ALA A 770 -22.65 20.70 1.19
CA ALA A 770 -23.74 21.61 1.55
C ALA A 770 -23.20 22.99 1.97
N ASN A 771 -22.08 23.02 2.67
CA ASN A 771 -21.38 24.27 3.01
C ASN A 771 -20.85 25.00 1.77
N ALA A 772 -20.34 24.26 0.79
CA ALA A 772 -19.90 24.82 -0.49
C ALA A 772 -21.07 25.48 -1.26
N TYR A 773 -22.22 24.81 -1.35
CA TYR A 773 -23.42 25.40 -1.96
C TYR A 773 -23.90 26.64 -1.20
N GLN A 774 -23.85 26.62 0.13
CA GLN A 774 -24.19 27.78 0.95
C GLN A 774 -23.25 28.97 0.67
N ASN A 775 -21.94 28.74 0.55
CA ASN A 775 -20.97 29.79 0.19
C ASN A 775 -21.17 30.31 -1.24
N ALA A 776 -21.67 29.47 -2.15
CA ALA A 776 -22.08 29.87 -3.50
C ALA A 776 -23.38 30.67 -3.54
N GLY A 777 -24.11 30.74 -2.42
CA GLY A 777 -25.41 31.38 -2.33
C GLY A 777 -26.57 30.51 -2.85
N ASP A 778 -26.32 29.25 -3.22
CA ASP A 778 -27.37 28.27 -3.54
C ASP A 778 -27.92 27.67 -2.24
N LEU A 779 -28.61 28.52 -1.48
CA LEU A 779 -29.14 28.19 -0.15
C LEU A 779 -30.19 27.08 -0.23
N ASP A 780 -30.94 26.97 -1.33
CA ASP A 780 -31.95 25.95 -1.55
C ASP A 780 -31.34 24.55 -1.67
N ARG A 781 -30.25 24.40 -2.45
CA ARG A 781 -29.50 23.13 -2.50
C ARG A 781 -28.83 22.82 -1.18
N ALA A 782 -28.22 23.82 -0.55
CA ALA A 782 -27.54 23.64 0.73
C ALA A 782 -28.50 23.11 1.81
N ILE A 783 -29.66 23.74 1.99
CA ILE A 783 -30.66 23.33 2.99
C ILE A 783 -31.16 21.92 2.72
N ARG A 784 -31.52 21.58 1.48
CA ARG A 784 -31.97 20.22 1.14
C ARG A 784 -30.91 19.16 1.46
N LEU A 785 -29.65 19.44 1.13
CA LEU A 785 -28.56 18.51 1.38
C LEU A 785 -28.27 18.39 2.88
N TYR A 786 -28.29 19.49 3.64
CA TYR A 786 -28.18 19.45 5.10
C TYR A 786 -29.32 18.68 5.75
N GLU A 787 -30.57 18.90 5.36
CA GLU A 787 -31.74 18.20 5.92
C GLU A 787 -31.66 16.68 5.65
N SER A 788 -31.37 16.29 4.41
CA SER A 788 -31.18 14.88 4.06
C SER A 788 -29.99 14.26 4.80
N ALA A 789 -28.87 14.97 4.90
CA ALA A 789 -27.71 14.47 5.65
C ALA A 789 -28.02 14.37 7.15
N LEU A 790 -28.79 15.31 7.73
CA LEU A 790 -29.16 15.28 9.14
C LEU A 790 -29.92 14.00 9.51
N GLU A 791 -30.82 13.53 8.65
CA GLU A 791 -31.55 12.27 8.86
C GLU A 791 -30.59 11.08 8.98
N ASP A 792 -29.60 11.00 8.09
CA ASP A 792 -28.58 9.95 8.10
C ASP A 792 -27.61 10.09 9.28
N PHE A 793 -27.16 11.30 9.61
CA PHE A 793 -26.33 11.58 10.79
C PHE A 793 -27.03 11.15 12.09
N VAL A 794 -28.32 11.47 12.23
CA VAL A 794 -29.11 11.08 13.40
C VAL A 794 -29.26 9.56 13.48
N ARG A 795 -29.50 8.89 12.34
CA ARG A 795 -29.66 7.44 12.26
C ARG A 795 -28.36 6.68 12.55
N VAL A 796 -27.24 7.12 11.99
CA VAL A 796 -25.95 6.42 12.05
C VAL A 796 -25.16 6.79 13.31
N LEU A 797 -25.06 8.09 13.59
CA LEU A 797 -24.16 8.61 14.63
C LEU A 797 -24.85 8.99 15.94
N SER A 798 -26.18 9.04 15.99
CA SER A 798 -27.02 9.61 17.07
C SER A 798 -27.17 11.15 16.99
N PRO A 799 -28.31 11.71 17.47
CA PRO A 799 -28.55 13.16 17.52
C PRO A 799 -27.56 13.93 18.40
N ASP A 800 -26.91 13.26 19.36
CA ASP A 800 -26.00 13.86 20.32
C ASP A 800 -24.53 13.86 19.83
N HIS A 801 -24.24 13.23 18.69
CA HIS A 801 -22.87 13.13 18.17
C HIS A 801 -22.28 14.51 17.82
N PRO A 802 -20.98 14.76 18.09
CA PRO A 802 -20.31 16.02 17.76
C PRO A 802 -20.50 16.46 16.29
N TYR A 803 -20.41 15.51 15.35
CA TYR A 803 -20.65 15.80 13.93
C TYR A 803 -22.11 16.10 13.59
N THR A 804 -23.08 15.38 14.19
CA THR A 804 -24.50 15.71 14.03
C THR A 804 -24.80 17.11 14.52
N LEU A 805 -24.23 17.50 15.67
CA LEU A 805 -24.36 18.86 16.22
C LEU A 805 -23.68 19.91 15.34
N THR A 806 -22.57 19.58 14.70
CA THR A 806 -21.88 20.46 13.73
C THR A 806 -22.74 20.69 12.50
N LEU A 807 -23.33 19.63 11.94
CA LEU A 807 -24.25 19.73 10.81
C LEU A 807 -25.48 20.58 11.19
N ARG A 808 -26.09 20.35 12.36
CA ARG A 808 -27.23 21.16 12.83
C ARG A 808 -26.87 22.64 12.99
N ASN A 809 -25.68 22.94 13.50
CA ASN A 809 -25.20 24.31 13.60
C ASN A 809 -25.03 24.95 12.20
N ASN A 810 -24.54 24.19 11.22
CA ASN A 810 -24.40 24.67 9.83
C ASN A 810 -25.76 24.86 9.15
N LEU A 811 -26.71 23.94 9.34
CA LEU A 811 -28.09 24.07 8.88
C LEU A 811 -28.77 25.30 9.50
N ALA A 812 -28.59 25.53 10.81
CA ALA A 812 -29.08 26.73 11.48
C ALA A 812 -28.48 28.01 10.88
N ALA A 813 -27.20 27.99 10.50
CA ALA A 813 -26.58 29.08 9.78
C ALA A 813 -27.19 29.27 8.38
N ALA A 814 -27.50 28.19 7.65
CA ALA A 814 -28.18 28.27 6.35
C ALA A 814 -29.58 28.91 6.48
N TYR A 815 -30.37 28.52 7.48
CA TYR A 815 -31.66 29.20 7.78
C TYR A 815 -31.48 30.67 8.16
N TRP A 816 -30.39 31.02 8.84
CA TRP A 816 -30.07 32.42 9.15
C TRP A 816 -29.84 33.24 7.86
N PHE A 817 -29.10 32.69 6.88
CA PHE A 817 -28.85 33.36 5.60
C PHE A 817 -30.11 33.51 4.72
N THR A 818 -31.09 32.62 4.84
CA THR A 818 -32.40 32.76 4.14
C THR A 818 -33.36 33.71 4.84
N GLY A 819 -32.99 34.28 5.99
CA GLY A 819 -33.84 35.19 6.77
C GLY A 819 -34.76 34.49 7.78
N GLY A 820 -34.65 33.16 7.95
CA GLY A 820 -35.35 32.36 8.96
C GLY A 820 -34.76 32.55 10.37
N LEU A 821 -34.63 33.81 10.83
CA LEU A 821 -33.87 34.17 12.03
C LEU A 821 -34.37 33.49 13.32
N ASP A 822 -35.69 33.35 13.49
CA ASP A 822 -36.26 32.67 14.66
C ASP A 822 -36.05 31.15 14.66
N GLN A 823 -36.01 30.53 13.47
CA GLN A 823 -35.68 29.11 13.33
C GLN A 823 -34.20 28.90 13.63
N ALA A 824 -33.33 29.71 13.02
CA ALA A 824 -31.89 29.68 13.27
C ALA A 824 -31.56 29.87 14.76
N ARG A 825 -32.17 30.86 15.43
CA ARG A 825 -31.98 31.10 16.86
C ARG A 825 -32.35 29.88 17.71
N ARG A 826 -33.51 29.26 17.43
CA ARG A 826 -33.96 28.06 18.17
C ARG A 826 -33.02 26.88 17.97
N GLU A 827 -32.57 26.65 16.74
CA GLU A 827 -31.63 25.57 16.46
C GLU A 827 -30.25 25.82 17.09
N PHE A 828 -29.72 27.05 17.04
CA PHE A 828 -28.47 27.39 17.72
C PHE A 828 -28.56 27.20 19.24
N ASP A 829 -29.68 27.59 19.86
CA ASP A 829 -29.91 27.42 21.30
C ASP A 829 -30.01 25.94 21.69
N ALA A 830 -30.70 25.13 20.88
CA ALA A 830 -30.79 23.69 21.09
C ALA A 830 -29.42 23.00 20.95
N VAL A 831 -28.65 23.34 19.92
CA VAL A 831 -27.29 22.80 19.71
C VAL A 831 -26.36 23.22 20.85
N LEU A 832 -26.40 24.49 21.26
CA LEU A 832 -25.61 24.99 22.38
C LEU A 832 -25.94 24.21 23.66
N THR A 833 -27.22 24.07 23.99
CA THR A 833 -27.67 23.34 25.18
C THR A 833 -27.14 21.91 25.19
N THR A 834 -27.21 21.20 24.06
CA THR A 834 -26.67 19.84 23.95
C THR A 834 -25.15 19.82 24.08
N ARG A 835 -24.42 20.73 23.41
CA ARG A 835 -22.95 20.82 23.51
C ARG A 835 -22.47 21.14 24.92
N GLU A 836 -23.12 22.08 25.61
CA GLU A 836 -22.78 22.42 27.01
C GLU A 836 -23.01 21.22 27.95
N ARG A 837 -24.06 20.42 27.71
CA ARG A 837 -24.32 19.19 28.48
C ARG A 837 -23.27 18.10 28.22
N LEU A 838 -22.85 17.91 26.96
CA LEU A 838 -21.97 16.81 26.58
C LEU A 838 -20.49 17.13 26.78
N LEU A 839 -20.04 18.29 26.28
CA LEU A 839 -18.65 18.71 26.21
C LEU A 839 -18.28 19.72 27.30
N GLY A 840 -19.28 20.36 27.90
CA GLY A 840 -19.10 21.45 28.86
C GLY A 840 -19.20 22.84 28.21
N PRO A 841 -19.41 23.89 29.03
CA PRO A 841 -19.63 25.25 28.55
C PRO A 841 -18.37 25.94 27.98
N ASP A 842 -17.19 25.46 28.36
CA ASP A 842 -15.90 26.00 27.96
C ASP A 842 -15.30 25.29 26.74
N HIS A 843 -15.93 24.22 26.23
CA HIS A 843 -15.46 23.51 25.03
C HIS A 843 -15.48 24.43 23.79
N PRO A 844 -14.47 24.40 22.91
CA PRO A 844 -14.40 25.27 21.72
C PRO A 844 -15.69 25.26 20.85
N ASP A 845 -16.28 24.08 20.63
CA ASP A 845 -17.53 23.95 19.87
C ASP A 845 -18.76 24.50 20.59
N SER A 846 -18.82 24.42 21.93
CA SER A 846 -19.87 25.06 22.73
C SER A 846 -19.75 26.59 22.60
N LEU A 847 -18.52 27.11 22.69
CA LEU A 847 -18.24 28.53 22.52
C LEU A 847 -18.55 29.01 21.10
N LEU A 848 -18.32 28.19 20.08
CA LEU A 848 -18.73 28.48 18.71
C LEU A 848 -20.26 28.56 18.55
N SER A 849 -21.01 27.60 19.12
CA SER A 849 -22.47 27.65 19.11
C SER A 849 -23.00 28.87 19.85
N LYS A 850 -22.38 29.24 20.98
CA LYS A 850 -22.72 30.44 21.74
C LYS A 850 -22.45 31.73 20.95
N HIS A 851 -21.32 31.77 20.23
CA HIS A 851 -21.01 32.85 19.30
C HIS A 851 -22.08 32.97 18.21
N ASN A 852 -22.50 31.86 17.61
CA ASN A 852 -23.53 31.86 16.56
C ASN A 852 -24.91 32.28 17.09
N LEU A 853 -25.27 31.81 18.30
CA LEU A 853 -26.49 32.26 18.98
C LEU A 853 -26.45 33.77 19.24
N ALA A 854 -25.32 34.31 19.70
CA ALA A 854 -25.14 35.75 19.88
C ALA A 854 -25.35 36.54 18.58
N ARG A 855 -24.82 36.05 17.46
CA ARG A 855 -25.04 36.63 16.13
C ARG A 855 -26.51 36.58 15.69
N ALA A 856 -27.23 35.52 16.04
CA ALA A 856 -28.66 35.42 15.75
C ALA A 856 -29.47 36.46 16.54
N HIS A 857 -29.17 36.66 17.82
CA HIS A 857 -29.78 37.74 18.63
C HIS A 857 -29.44 39.13 18.09
N GLU A 858 -28.19 39.37 17.68
CA GLU A 858 -27.76 40.63 17.05
C GLU A 858 -28.59 40.93 15.79
N SER A 859 -28.80 39.92 14.95
CA SER A 859 -29.57 40.05 13.70
C SER A 859 -31.07 40.27 13.93
N LEU A 860 -31.60 39.79 15.05
CA LEU A 860 -32.98 40.04 15.50
C LEU A 860 -33.15 41.40 16.19
N GLY A 861 -32.06 42.14 16.43
CA GLY A 861 -32.07 43.43 17.13
C GLY A 861 -32.08 43.32 18.66
N ASP A 862 -31.92 42.12 19.23
CA ASP A 862 -31.78 41.90 20.67
C ASP A 862 -30.33 42.14 21.10
N LEU A 863 -29.92 43.41 21.02
CA LEU A 863 -28.53 43.83 21.20
C LEU A 863 -28.02 43.59 22.62
N ASP A 864 -28.86 43.73 23.65
CA ASP A 864 -28.49 43.48 25.04
C ASP A 864 -28.10 42.01 25.24
N ARG A 865 -28.90 41.08 24.69
CA ARG A 865 -28.61 39.65 24.77
C ARG A 865 -27.40 39.28 23.94
N ALA A 866 -27.25 39.86 22.75
CA ALA A 866 -26.09 39.64 21.89
C ALA A 866 -24.79 40.08 22.58
N VAL A 867 -24.74 41.29 23.16
CA VAL A 867 -23.59 41.79 23.91
C VAL A 867 -23.27 40.87 25.10
N ALA A 868 -24.27 40.44 25.87
CA ALA A 868 -24.06 39.55 27.01
C ALA A 868 -23.47 38.19 26.57
N LEU A 869 -24.00 37.58 25.51
CA LEU A 869 -23.53 36.30 24.98
C LEU A 869 -22.12 36.42 24.39
N PHE A 870 -21.84 37.45 23.60
CA PHE A 870 -20.50 37.70 23.06
C PHE A 870 -19.49 37.95 24.18
N ALA A 871 -19.81 38.77 25.18
CA ALA A 871 -18.91 39.03 26.31
C ALA A 871 -18.58 37.75 27.09
N ALA A 872 -19.61 36.93 27.37
CA ALA A 872 -19.39 35.64 28.01
C ALA A 872 -18.58 34.66 27.16
N THR A 873 -18.78 34.67 25.83
CA THR A 873 -18.02 33.83 24.89
C THR A 873 -16.56 34.26 24.83
N VAL A 874 -16.30 35.56 24.70
CA VAL A 874 -14.94 36.13 24.70
C VAL A 874 -14.21 35.78 25.99
N ALA A 875 -14.85 35.99 27.15
CA ALA A 875 -14.23 35.67 28.44
C ALA A 875 -13.88 34.19 28.58
N ALA A 876 -14.74 33.28 28.11
CA ALA A 876 -14.44 31.85 28.12
C ALA A 876 -13.33 31.48 27.12
N GLN A 877 -13.39 31.98 25.88
CA GLN A 877 -12.37 31.73 24.86
C GLN A 877 -10.99 32.26 25.30
N GLU A 878 -10.92 33.42 25.97
CA GLU A 878 -9.68 33.94 26.53
C GLU A 878 -9.05 33.02 27.57
N ARG A 879 -9.86 32.34 28.39
CA ARG A 879 -9.37 31.39 29.39
C ARG A 879 -8.90 30.08 28.76
N VAL A 880 -9.62 29.57 27.77
CA VAL A 880 -9.42 28.22 27.20
C VAL A 880 -8.44 28.22 26.05
N LEU A 881 -8.61 29.14 25.11
CA LEU A 881 -7.84 29.23 23.86
C LEU A 881 -6.78 30.32 23.92
N GLY A 882 -6.94 31.28 24.83
CA GLY A 882 -6.08 32.45 24.93
C GLY A 882 -6.63 33.67 24.20
N ALA A 883 -6.12 34.84 24.60
CA ALA A 883 -6.54 36.15 24.08
C ALA A 883 -6.25 36.34 22.58
N ASP A 884 -5.21 35.70 22.09
CA ASP A 884 -4.68 35.89 20.73
C ASP A 884 -5.17 34.78 19.77
N HIS A 885 -5.97 33.82 20.24
CA HIS A 885 -6.57 32.80 19.38
C HIS A 885 -7.54 33.41 18.34
N HIS A 886 -7.55 32.86 17.13
CA HIS A 886 -8.32 33.40 16.00
C HIS A 886 -9.83 33.51 16.30
N ASP A 887 -10.41 32.51 16.97
CA ASP A 887 -11.83 32.53 17.38
C ASP A 887 -12.11 33.60 18.45
N THR A 888 -11.18 33.80 19.39
CA THR A 888 -11.28 34.84 20.43
C THR A 888 -11.30 36.22 19.79
N LEU A 889 -10.37 36.46 18.86
CA LEU A 889 -10.29 37.72 18.11
C LEU A 889 -11.58 37.96 17.29
N ARG A 890 -12.13 36.92 16.66
CA ARG A 890 -13.40 37.02 15.91
C ARG A 890 -14.58 37.35 16.83
N SER A 891 -14.71 36.69 17.98
CA SER A 891 -15.78 36.99 18.95
C SER A 891 -15.64 38.38 19.54
N ARG A 892 -14.42 38.83 19.84
CA ARG A 892 -14.15 40.20 20.31
C ARG A 892 -14.50 41.25 19.27
N TYR A 893 -14.17 41.01 18.00
CA TYR A 893 -14.57 41.88 16.90
C TYR A 893 -16.09 42.03 16.83
N ARG A 894 -16.83 40.91 16.92
CA ARG A 894 -18.30 40.93 16.95
C ARG A 894 -18.87 41.60 18.20
N LEU A 895 -18.24 41.41 19.37
CA LEU A 895 -18.59 42.14 20.59
C LEU A 895 -18.43 43.66 20.42
N ALA A 896 -17.34 44.11 19.81
CA ALA A 896 -17.12 45.54 19.53
C ALA A 896 -18.19 46.10 18.59
N GLY A 897 -18.56 45.35 17.55
CA GLY A 897 -19.67 45.69 16.65
C GLY A 897 -21.01 45.79 17.38
N ALA A 898 -21.37 44.79 18.19
CA ALA A 898 -22.62 44.76 18.94
C ALA A 898 -22.71 45.89 19.98
N LEU A 899 -21.62 46.18 20.71
CA LEU A 899 -21.54 47.32 21.64
C LEU A 899 -21.77 48.66 20.93
N ARG A 900 -21.15 48.84 19.76
CA ARG A 900 -21.35 50.03 18.94
C ARG A 900 -22.80 50.15 18.45
N ALA A 901 -23.40 49.05 17.99
CA ALA A 901 -24.80 49.03 17.58
C ALA A 901 -25.76 49.36 18.74
N ALA A 902 -25.42 48.95 19.97
CA ALA A 902 -26.14 49.29 21.20
C ALA A 902 -25.88 50.73 21.69
N GLY A 903 -24.99 51.49 21.04
CA GLY A 903 -24.64 52.87 21.41
C GLY A 903 -23.50 53.01 22.42
N ASP A 904 -22.87 51.92 22.86
CA ASP A 904 -21.75 51.90 23.81
C ASP A 904 -20.40 52.05 23.09
N VAL A 905 -20.20 53.23 22.49
CA VAL A 905 -18.99 53.54 21.68
C VAL A 905 -17.72 53.61 22.54
N GLU A 906 -17.86 54.00 23.81
CA GLU A 906 -16.75 54.11 24.77
C GLU A 906 -16.08 52.75 25.02
N ARG A 907 -16.87 51.67 25.13
CA ARG A 907 -16.33 50.31 25.29
C ARG A 907 -15.99 49.65 23.96
N ALA A 908 -16.72 49.97 22.88
CA ALA A 908 -16.50 49.37 21.56
C ALA A 908 -15.14 49.73 20.95
N THR A 909 -14.75 51.00 21.00
CA THR A 909 -13.55 51.51 20.32
C THR A 909 -12.23 50.89 20.83
N PRO A 910 -11.91 50.89 22.14
CA PRO A 910 -10.67 50.27 22.63
C PRO A 910 -10.65 48.76 22.40
N LEU A 911 -11.82 48.09 22.42
CA LEU A 911 -11.91 46.66 22.11
C LEU A 911 -11.57 46.39 20.64
N HIS A 912 -12.09 47.21 19.72
CA HIS A 912 -11.81 47.10 18.28
C HIS A 912 -10.33 47.35 17.97
N GLU A 913 -9.69 48.32 18.63
CA GLU A 913 -8.25 48.57 18.53
C GLU A 913 -7.41 47.39 19.04
N ALA A 914 -7.79 46.81 20.18
CA ALA A 914 -7.12 45.64 20.73
C ALA A 914 -7.22 44.42 19.78
N VAL A 915 -8.38 44.22 19.15
CA VAL A 915 -8.59 43.17 18.14
C VAL A 915 -7.66 43.38 16.94
N LEU A 916 -7.55 44.61 16.42
CA LEU A 916 -6.66 44.89 15.30
C LEU A 916 -5.20 44.57 15.65
N GLY A 917 -4.76 44.97 16.85
CA GLY A 917 -3.44 44.64 17.36
C GLY A 917 -3.19 43.12 17.45
N GLY A 918 -4.15 42.36 17.95
CA GLY A 918 -4.08 40.89 17.99
C GLY A 918 -4.04 40.25 16.60
N CYS A 919 -4.92 40.67 15.69
CA CYS A 919 -4.96 40.17 14.32
C CYS A 919 -3.63 40.43 13.58
N LEU A 920 -3.03 41.60 13.76
CA LEU A 920 -1.73 41.93 13.18
C LEU A 920 -0.60 41.05 13.72
N ARG A 921 -0.62 40.70 15.01
CA ARG A 921 0.40 39.84 15.63
C ARG A 921 0.28 38.38 15.17
N VAL A 922 -0.94 37.85 15.13
CA VAL A 922 -1.18 36.40 15.01
C VAL A 922 -1.49 35.97 13.59
N LEU A 923 -2.35 36.73 12.90
CA LEU A 923 -2.84 36.39 11.56
C LEU A 923 -2.08 37.15 10.46
N GLY A 924 -1.33 38.18 10.85
CA GLY A 924 -0.61 39.05 9.93
C GLY A 924 -1.51 40.06 9.20
N PRO A 925 -0.89 40.97 8.43
CA PRO A 925 -1.58 42.09 7.79
C PRO A 925 -2.45 41.69 6.59
N ALA A 926 -2.19 40.54 5.97
CA ALA A 926 -2.86 40.07 4.76
C ALA A 926 -4.13 39.23 5.04
N HIS A 927 -4.33 38.78 6.28
CA HIS A 927 -5.48 37.96 6.63
C HIS A 927 -6.81 38.74 6.52
N ALA A 928 -7.86 38.09 6.01
CA ALA A 928 -9.16 38.71 5.74
C ALA A 928 -9.78 39.38 6.98
N LEU A 929 -9.70 38.72 8.15
CA LEU A 929 -10.14 39.30 9.42
C LEU A 929 -9.37 40.58 9.77
N THR A 930 -8.05 40.61 9.57
CA THR A 930 -7.22 41.80 9.84
C THR A 930 -7.63 42.98 8.95
N ALA A 931 -7.89 42.72 7.66
CA ALA A 931 -8.34 43.73 6.71
C ALA A 931 -9.73 44.28 7.08
N MET A 932 -10.68 43.40 7.42
CA MET A 932 -12.03 43.78 7.83
C MET A 932 -12.03 44.62 9.12
N VAL A 933 -11.31 44.17 10.16
CA VAL A 933 -11.19 44.90 11.43
C VAL A 933 -10.58 46.28 11.19
N ARG A 934 -9.55 46.37 10.33
CA ARG A 934 -8.90 47.65 9.98
C ARG A 934 -9.86 48.60 9.28
N ALA A 935 -10.53 48.14 8.22
CA ALA A 935 -11.46 48.95 7.43
C ALA A 935 -12.60 49.52 8.31
N ASP A 936 -13.19 48.68 9.15
CA ASP A 936 -14.26 49.11 10.05
C ASP A 936 -13.77 50.11 11.11
N LEU A 937 -12.52 49.98 11.57
CA LEU A 937 -11.93 50.91 12.52
C LEU A 937 -11.61 52.28 11.86
N GLU A 938 -11.21 52.27 10.59
CA GLU A 938 -10.98 53.47 9.80
C GLU A 938 -12.29 54.22 9.52
N GLU A 939 -13.34 53.50 9.10
CA GLU A 939 -14.70 54.03 8.94
C GLU A 939 -15.23 54.59 10.27
N ALA A 940 -15.03 53.84 11.36
CA ALA A 940 -15.39 54.25 12.71
C ALA A 940 -14.72 55.54 13.20
N ARG A 941 -13.52 55.85 12.72
CA ARG A 941 -12.74 57.04 13.08
C ARG A 941 -13.04 58.23 12.16
N GLY A 942 -13.89 58.07 11.15
CA GLY A 942 -14.22 59.14 10.19
C GLY A 942 -13.09 59.47 9.21
N LEU A 943 -12.20 58.52 8.93
CA LEU A 943 -11.13 58.67 7.94
C LEU A 943 -11.64 58.18 6.58
N ASP A 944 -11.79 59.10 5.63
CA ASP A 944 -12.35 58.89 4.28
C ASP A 944 -11.48 57.91 3.45
N PRO A 945 -12.03 56.81 2.87
CA PRO A 945 -11.25 55.73 2.23
C PRO A 945 -10.83 56.04 0.78
N VAL A 946 -10.39 57.26 0.47
CA VAL A 946 -10.09 57.69 -0.93
C VAL A 946 -8.59 57.80 -1.25
N ARG A 947 -7.66 57.43 -0.35
CA ARG A 947 -6.22 57.47 -0.69
C ARG A 947 -5.40 56.29 -0.18
N ALA A 948 -5.66 55.11 -0.73
CA ALA A 948 -4.62 54.09 -0.93
C ALA A 948 -5.03 53.21 -2.13
N GLY A 949 -4.52 53.54 -3.32
CA GLY A 949 -4.74 52.75 -4.52
C GLY A 949 -3.99 51.42 -4.46
N GLY A 950 -4.70 50.33 -4.70
CA GLY A 950 -4.19 48.97 -4.83
C GLY A 950 -5.34 47.97 -4.67
N GLY A 951 -5.99 47.62 -5.79
CA GLY A 951 -7.32 47.01 -5.82
C GLY A 951 -7.48 45.70 -5.05
N ILE A 952 -8.48 45.70 -4.15
CA ILE A 952 -9.20 44.50 -3.73
C ILE A 952 -10.69 44.82 -3.87
N SER A 953 -11.38 44.01 -4.66
CA SER A 953 -12.81 44.12 -4.93
C SER A 953 -13.63 43.89 -3.64
N PRO A 954 -14.66 44.70 -3.32
CA PRO A 954 -15.46 44.48 -2.12
C PRO A 954 -16.43 43.30 -2.35
N LEU A 955 -16.22 42.21 -1.61
CA LEU A 955 -17.23 41.16 -1.41
C LEU A 955 -18.48 41.75 -0.72
N PRO A 956 -19.67 41.19 -0.98
CA PRO A 956 -20.93 41.89 -0.78
C PRO A 956 -21.23 42.14 0.69
N ARG A 957 -21.51 43.42 1.01
CA ARG A 957 -22.15 43.84 2.25
C ARG A 957 -23.40 43.00 2.48
N SER A 958 -23.47 42.35 3.64
CA SER A 958 -24.68 41.70 4.16
C SER A 958 -25.87 42.62 3.96
N ALA A 959 -26.89 42.11 3.26
CA ALA A 959 -28.13 42.80 3.00
C ALA A 959 -28.72 43.34 4.30
N ARG A 960 -28.90 44.66 4.37
CA ARG A 960 -29.94 45.23 5.21
C ARG A 960 -31.28 44.65 4.73
N PRO A 961 -32.19 44.21 5.61
CA PRO A 961 -33.54 43.89 5.16
C PRO A 961 -34.15 45.16 4.52
N PRO A 962 -34.84 45.06 3.38
CA PRO A 962 -35.55 46.21 2.83
C PRO A 962 -36.66 46.58 3.82
N SER A 963 -36.61 47.82 4.30
CA SER A 963 -37.75 48.47 4.95
C SER A 963 -38.85 48.68 3.91
N GLY A 964 -39.94 47.93 4.00
CA GLY A 964 -41.12 48.05 3.16
C GLY A 964 -42.08 46.89 3.37
#